data_AF-A0A1Q7YBD7-F1
#
_entry.id   AF-A0A1Q7YBD7-F1
#
_cell.length_a   1.000
_cell.length_b   1.000
_cell.length_c   1.000
_cell.angle_alpha   90.00
_cell.angle_beta   90.00
_cell.angle_gamma   90.00
#
_symmetry.space_group_name_H-M   'P 1'
#
loop_
_entity.id
_entity.type
_entity.pdbx_description
1 polymer ?
#
loop_
_entity_poly.entity_id
_entity_poly.type
_entity_poly.pdbx_seq_one_letter_code
_entity_poly.pdbx_strand_id
1 'polypeptide(L)'
;MSNFQREQAMSEKIEDAKALKTAKTLINAHNWKHLARWNGAGYYELQTEDTGDVPVRLFLTKSLLDATEEILYQQIINATRFPGVKMVVITPDAHYGYGVPVGCALITDAESGAIAMGPVGYDIGCFTADTLVPLIDGNSYPIGVLAQSNEEVFVYALSTEQRVVIAKARVKRTRTRATLVKVMLDNGREIFCTPDHEFMLRDGSFRQAQHLTAQTSLMPFHAESYAFKKPELSNQPVARYSYNHKVISVEPLEQVADVYCLTVPEYGNFALDAGVFVHNCGMMSARSDVPADEATPERKLEFNREVMSRVEMGYGGKSHRLGKVSESEFQNLVRGGAEYYVEKYGATFDRSRAERHRIPVDDDWQIPWGGKGRPERGLEQLGSLGSGNHFIELQCSEKTGTLFVQVHTGSRGFGHGLATNYFEMAREERPDEIRDIDLGYFTPDSRHYKDYLNAVAAGGNYAILNRLIIFEQVAEAFRKVFGDDLELIYEISHNLVQKEWNPNFGEVWVHRKGATRAFPAGHPFLKGSVWETTGHPVLIPGSNKDYSYILRPLPDAVNSGYTVNHGAGRRMSRGEAMRTLSQRAMDDEYAAAGILVNTDGHVPLDEAAPCYKPSAEVVQAVVEAGLAEIEHQLWPLASLKGVDERKMKRRKRGARSKRKTEEHY
;
A
#
# COMPACT_ATOMS: atom_id res chain seq x y z
N MET A 1 -27.70 -12.51 37.55
CA MET A 1 -27.98 -11.14 37.05
C MET A 1 -29.42 -11.10 36.57
N SER A 2 -30.16 -10.04 36.86
CA SER A 2 -31.57 -9.89 36.42
C SER A 2 -31.65 -9.42 34.96
N ASN A 3 -32.83 -9.53 34.32
CA ASN A 3 -33.05 -8.98 32.98
C ASN A 3 -32.72 -7.48 32.92
N PHE A 4 -33.07 -6.73 33.98
CA PHE A 4 -32.77 -5.30 34.12
C PHE A 4 -31.27 -4.97 33.95
N GLN A 5 -30.37 -5.83 34.43
CA GLN A 5 -28.92 -5.64 34.25
C GLN A 5 -28.46 -5.94 32.81
N ARG A 6 -29.16 -6.81 32.08
CA ARG A 6 -28.93 -7.01 30.64
C ARG A 6 -29.50 -5.86 29.81
N GLU A 7 -30.66 -5.32 30.21
CA GLU A 7 -31.29 -4.18 29.55
C GLU A 7 -30.48 -2.89 29.72
N GLN A 8 -29.86 -2.64 30.90
CA GLN A 8 -28.92 -1.54 31.07
C GLN A 8 -27.65 -1.70 30.21
N ALA A 9 -26.96 -2.84 30.29
CA ALA A 9 -25.74 -3.08 29.50
C ALA A 9 -25.99 -3.11 27.97
N MET A 10 -27.22 -3.40 27.54
CA MET A 10 -27.67 -3.30 26.16
C MET A 10 -28.08 -1.87 25.79
N SER A 11 -28.64 -1.09 26.73
CA SER A 11 -28.93 0.34 26.55
C SER A 11 -27.66 1.16 26.38
N GLU A 12 -26.63 0.94 27.22
CA GLU A 12 -25.33 1.62 27.13
C GLU A 12 -24.67 1.36 25.76
N LYS A 13 -24.60 0.09 25.32
CA LYS A 13 -24.15 -0.28 23.96
C LYS A 13 -25.00 0.35 22.84
N ILE A 14 -26.29 0.59 23.07
CA ILE A 14 -27.18 1.27 22.13
C ILE A 14 -26.99 2.80 22.15
N GLU A 15 -26.45 3.40 23.21
CA GLU A 15 -26.07 4.81 23.24
C GLU A 15 -24.71 5.04 22.58
N ASP A 16 -23.73 4.17 22.79
CA ASP A 16 -22.49 4.16 21.99
C ASP A 16 -22.79 3.99 20.49
N ALA A 17 -23.63 3.02 20.11
CA ALA A 17 -24.05 2.84 18.71
C ALA A 17 -24.88 4.01 18.15
N LYS A 18 -25.53 4.83 19.00
CA LYS A 18 -26.19 6.08 18.56
C LYS A 18 -25.20 7.22 18.31
N ALA A 19 -23.99 7.19 18.86
CA ALA A 19 -23.00 8.26 18.69
C ALA A 19 -22.58 8.47 17.23
N LEU A 20 -22.75 7.46 16.37
CA LEU A 20 -22.50 7.52 14.92
C LEU A 20 -23.64 8.14 14.09
N LYS A 21 -24.73 8.64 14.71
CA LYS A 21 -25.82 9.31 13.97
C LYS A 21 -25.48 10.79 13.70
N THR A 22 -25.52 11.12 12.41
CA THR A 22 -25.03 12.35 11.76
C THR A 22 -23.51 12.46 11.70
N ALA A 23 -23.00 12.83 10.53
CA ALA A 23 -21.65 13.34 10.39
C ALA A 23 -21.60 14.75 11.01
N LYS A 24 -21.44 14.82 12.33
CA LYS A 24 -21.16 16.08 13.03
C LYS A 24 -19.94 16.71 12.39
N THR A 25 -20.07 17.97 11.95
CA THR A 25 -18.91 18.82 11.64
C THR A 25 -17.96 18.79 12.82
N LEU A 26 -16.72 18.37 12.59
CA LEU A 26 -15.73 18.29 13.67
C LEU A 26 -15.47 19.68 14.23
N ILE A 27 -15.57 19.81 15.55
CA ILE A 27 -15.56 21.08 16.26
C ILE A 27 -14.22 21.80 16.03
N ASN A 28 -13.13 21.05 16.13
CA ASN A 28 -11.77 21.61 16.14
C ASN A 28 -10.97 21.38 14.85
N ALA A 29 -11.60 20.93 13.75
CA ALA A 29 -10.89 20.66 12.49
C ALA A 29 -10.19 21.90 11.89
N HIS A 30 -10.58 23.10 12.29
CA HIS A 30 -10.02 24.37 11.83
C HIS A 30 -8.82 24.87 12.66
N ASN A 31 -8.52 24.26 13.82
CA ASN A 31 -7.50 24.75 14.77
C ASN A 31 -6.72 23.64 15.51
N TRP A 32 -7.00 22.35 15.26
CA TRP A 32 -6.48 21.20 16.00
C TRP A 32 -4.96 21.19 16.24
N LYS A 33 -4.15 21.69 15.29
CA LYS A 33 -2.68 21.82 15.41
C LYS A 33 -2.24 22.70 16.59
N HIS A 34 -3.08 23.63 17.02
CA HIS A 34 -2.87 24.47 18.21
C HIS A 34 -3.39 23.83 19.50
N LEU A 35 -4.20 22.77 19.40
CA LEU A 35 -4.71 22.00 20.54
C LEU A 35 -3.82 20.80 20.88
N ALA A 36 -2.97 20.36 19.95
CA ALA A 36 -1.87 19.44 20.21
C ALA A 36 -0.85 20.08 21.17
N ARG A 37 -0.78 19.57 22.41
CA ARG A 37 0.08 20.10 23.47
C ARG A 37 1.36 19.29 23.59
N TRP A 38 2.52 19.95 23.56
CA TRP A 38 3.79 19.30 23.85
C TRP A 38 3.83 18.81 25.30
N ASN A 39 4.17 17.54 25.51
CA ASN A 39 4.12 16.92 26.84
C ASN A 39 5.42 17.07 27.64
N GLY A 40 6.52 17.52 27.03
CA GLY A 40 7.85 17.58 27.64
C GLY A 40 8.70 16.30 27.54
N ALA A 41 8.11 15.18 27.11
CA ALA A 41 8.76 13.89 26.87
C ALA A 41 8.73 13.52 25.36
N GLY A 42 8.99 14.51 24.51
CA GLY A 42 9.25 14.31 23.08
C GLY A 42 8.05 14.09 22.15
N TYR A 43 6.80 14.22 22.63
CA TYR A 43 5.62 14.10 21.76
C TYR A 43 4.50 15.10 22.10
N TYR A 44 3.53 15.21 21.20
CA TYR A 44 2.32 15.99 21.45
C TYR A 44 1.18 15.09 21.88
N GLU A 45 0.41 15.52 22.88
CA GLU A 45 -0.87 14.92 23.25
C GLU A 45 -2.01 15.79 22.69
N LEU A 46 -2.97 15.14 22.02
CA LEU A 46 -4.13 15.77 21.41
C LEU A 46 -5.38 15.19 22.05
N GLN A 47 -6.10 16.03 22.80
CA GLN A 47 -7.40 15.71 23.39
C GLN A 47 -8.36 16.85 23.10
N THR A 48 -9.51 16.53 22.50
CA THR A 48 -10.54 17.47 22.06
C THR A 48 -11.94 16.88 22.28
N GLU A 49 -12.98 17.69 22.12
CA GLU A 49 -14.36 17.22 22.12
C GLU A 49 -14.66 16.21 21.00
N ASP A 50 -13.84 16.19 19.93
CA ASP A 50 -13.99 15.25 18.82
C ASP A 50 -13.30 13.90 19.10
N THR A 51 -12.22 13.86 19.89
CA THR A 51 -11.52 12.62 20.30
C THR A 51 -12.27 11.88 21.41
N GLY A 52 -13.00 12.61 22.26
CA GLY A 52 -13.54 12.09 23.51
C GLY A 52 -12.43 11.70 24.48
N ASP A 53 -12.69 10.65 25.26
CA ASP A 53 -11.75 10.13 26.28
C ASP A 53 -10.58 9.31 25.70
N VAL A 54 -10.53 9.09 24.38
CA VAL A 54 -9.44 8.34 23.73
C VAL A 54 -8.19 9.24 23.62
N PRO A 55 -7.06 8.90 24.27
CA PRO A 55 -5.83 9.65 24.13
C PRO A 55 -5.25 9.49 22.72
N VAL A 56 -4.89 10.61 22.10
CA VAL A 56 -4.14 10.65 20.83
C VAL A 56 -2.74 11.18 21.08
N ARG A 57 -1.72 10.43 20.64
CA ARG A 57 -0.30 10.80 20.75
C ARG A 57 0.32 10.99 19.38
N LEU A 58 0.90 12.17 19.15
CA LEU A 58 1.52 12.56 17.89
C LEU A 58 3.04 12.66 18.07
N PHE A 59 3.76 11.69 17.51
CA PHE A 59 5.22 11.64 17.51
C PHE A 59 5.73 12.40 16.28
N LEU A 60 5.76 13.73 16.37
CA LEU A 60 6.09 14.64 15.28
C LEU A 60 7.07 15.71 15.78
N THR A 61 8.02 16.14 14.95
CA THR A 61 8.69 17.43 15.18
C THR A 61 7.67 18.56 15.03
N LYS A 62 7.98 19.77 15.52
CA LYS A 62 7.12 20.95 15.29
C LYS A 62 6.90 21.22 13.78
N SER A 63 7.96 21.06 12.98
CA SER A 63 7.92 21.19 11.52
C SER A 63 7.01 20.14 10.87
N LEU A 64 7.15 18.86 11.24
CA LEU A 64 6.28 17.79 10.75
C LEU A 64 4.80 18.01 11.13
N LEU A 65 4.51 18.47 12.35
CA LEU A 65 3.15 18.79 12.80
C LEU A 65 2.53 19.92 11.97
N ASP A 66 3.24 21.03 11.78
CA ASP A 66 2.73 22.17 11.00
C ASP A 66 2.49 21.79 9.52
N ALA A 67 3.36 20.94 8.96
CA ALA A 67 3.28 20.42 7.61
C ALA A 67 2.23 19.31 7.38
N THR A 68 1.49 18.87 8.40
CA THR A 68 0.41 17.87 8.22
C THR A 68 -0.76 18.42 7.40
N GLU A 69 -1.41 17.55 6.63
CA GLU A 69 -2.60 17.88 5.84
C GLU A 69 -3.84 18.03 6.77
N GLU A 70 -4.73 19.01 6.55
CA GLU A 70 -5.86 19.21 7.48
C GLU A 70 -6.87 18.04 7.51
N ILE A 71 -6.92 17.23 6.44
CA ILE A 71 -7.69 15.99 6.41
C ILE A 71 -7.21 14.98 7.46
N LEU A 72 -5.96 15.05 7.90
CA LEU A 72 -5.36 14.13 8.87
C LEU A 72 -6.13 14.15 10.20
N TYR A 73 -6.68 15.30 10.62
CA TYR A 73 -7.51 15.38 11.83
C TYR A 73 -8.78 14.53 11.71
N GLN A 74 -9.51 14.60 10.60
CA GLN A 74 -10.68 13.75 10.38
C GLN A 74 -10.32 12.26 10.43
N GLN A 75 -9.13 11.89 9.95
CA GLN A 75 -8.64 10.51 9.95
C GLN A 75 -8.18 10.05 11.35
N ILE A 76 -7.61 10.96 12.16
CA ILE A 76 -7.33 10.75 13.59
C ILE A 76 -8.66 10.52 14.35
N ILE A 77 -9.67 11.35 14.12
CA ILE A 77 -10.98 11.23 14.76
C ILE A 77 -11.74 9.97 14.28
N ASN A 78 -11.54 9.52 13.04
CA ASN A 78 -12.04 8.22 12.61
C ASN A 78 -11.35 7.08 13.38
N ALA A 79 -10.05 7.20 13.64
CA ALA A 79 -9.28 6.22 14.40
C ALA A 79 -9.69 6.13 15.88
N THR A 80 -10.12 7.22 16.52
CA THR A 80 -10.62 7.16 17.92
C THR A 80 -12.01 6.53 18.05
N ARG A 81 -12.78 6.41 16.96
CA ARG A 81 -14.20 6.00 16.98
C ARG A 81 -14.46 4.51 16.80
N PHE A 82 -13.44 3.67 16.60
CA PHE A 82 -13.64 2.22 16.57
C PHE A 82 -13.96 1.67 17.97
N PRO A 83 -14.86 0.67 18.11
CA PRO A 83 -15.22 0.14 19.42
C PRO A 83 -14.03 -0.36 20.24
N GLY A 84 -13.94 0.08 21.50
CA GLY A 84 -12.92 -0.37 22.46
C GLY A 84 -11.49 0.14 22.20
N VAL A 85 -11.29 1.18 21.39
CA VAL A 85 -9.99 1.88 21.29
C VAL A 85 -9.57 2.45 22.65
N LYS A 86 -8.32 2.21 23.03
CA LYS A 86 -7.67 2.67 24.27
C LYS A 86 -6.65 3.79 24.02
N MET A 87 -6.05 3.84 22.82
CA MET A 87 -5.11 4.88 22.40
C MET A 87 -4.97 4.90 20.88
N VAL A 88 -4.80 6.10 20.31
CA VAL A 88 -4.38 6.30 18.92
C VAL A 88 -2.98 6.91 18.90
N VAL A 89 -2.12 6.39 18.04
CA VAL A 89 -0.72 6.81 17.88
C VAL A 89 -0.51 7.24 16.44
N ILE A 90 0.06 8.42 16.24
CA ILE A 90 0.43 8.96 14.93
C ILE A 90 1.95 9.08 14.87
N THR A 91 2.55 8.44 13.88
CA THR A 91 4.01 8.33 13.70
C THR A 91 4.54 9.44 12.78
N PRO A 92 5.85 9.78 12.81
CA PRO A 92 6.33 11.00 12.15
C PRO A 92 6.22 10.99 10.61
N ASP A 93 6.11 9.80 10.02
CA ASP A 93 5.84 9.58 8.60
C ASP A 93 4.38 9.82 8.19
N ALA A 94 3.47 10.16 9.11
CA ALA A 94 2.04 10.23 8.87
C ALA A 94 1.58 11.15 7.71
N HIS A 95 0.64 10.65 6.92
CA HIS A 95 0.05 11.31 5.75
C HIS A 95 -1.34 10.71 5.44
N TYR A 96 -2.10 11.33 4.52
CA TYR A 96 -3.40 10.84 4.08
C TYR A 96 -3.42 9.34 3.78
N GLY A 97 -4.42 8.64 4.33
CA GLY A 97 -4.73 7.25 4.03
C GLY A 97 -6.22 7.00 3.76
N TYR A 98 -6.61 5.73 3.68
CA TYR A 98 -8.01 5.31 3.55
C TYR A 98 -8.67 5.07 4.91
N GLY A 99 -9.77 5.77 5.22
CA GLY A 99 -10.46 5.74 6.52
C GLY A 99 -9.68 6.40 7.67
N VAL A 100 -8.47 5.91 7.93
CA VAL A 100 -7.48 6.40 8.92
C VAL A 100 -6.13 6.69 8.22
N PRO A 101 -5.18 7.42 8.84
CA PRO A 101 -3.93 7.80 8.20
C PRO A 101 -3.08 6.60 7.74
N VAL A 102 -2.12 6.85 6.85
CA VAL A 102 -0.89 6.06 6.84
C VAL A 102 0.06 6.69 7.87
N GLY A 103 0.84 5.89 8.59
CA GLY A 103 1.63 6.36 9.74
C GLY A 103 0.79 6.44 11.02
N CYS A 104 0.04 5.39 11.32
CA CYS A 104 -0.70 5.29 12.58
C CYS A 104 -0.73 3.89 13.18
N ALA A 105 -1.01 3.83 14.48
CA ALA A 105 -1.46 2.64 15.17
C ALA A 105 -2.68 2.91 16.05
N LEU A 106 -3.56 1.91 16.14
CA LEU A 106 -4.75 1.92 17.01
C LEU A 106 -4.64 0.74 17.96
N ILE A 107 -4.71 1.03 19.25
CA ILE A 107 -4.70 0.01 20.30
C ILE A 107 -6.15 -0.21 20.74
N THR A 108 -6.72 -1.38 20.51
CA THR A 108 -8.05 -1.76 21.01
C THR A 108 -7.97 -2.83 22.09
N ASP A 109 -8.98 -2.88 22.95
CA ASP A 109 -9.15 -3.90 24.00
C ASP A 109 -9.16 -5.33 23.42
N ALA A 110 -8.41 -6.28 23.99
CA ALA A 110 -8.36 -7.62 23.40
C ALA A 110 -9.61 -8.49 23.61
N GLU A 111 -10.41 -8.21 24.65
CA GLU A 111 -11.60 -8.99 25.02
C GLU A 111 -12.89 -8.39 24.44
N SER A 112 -12.95 -7.06 24.34
CA SER A 112 -14.17 -6.32 23.95
C SER A 112 -14.00 -5.40 22.73
N GLY A 113 -12.77 -5.15 22.29
CA GLY A 113 -12.45 -4.19 21.23
C GLY A 113 -12.63 -4.75 19.82
N ALA A 114 -12.84 -3.83 18.87
CA ALA A 114 -12.95 -4.18 17.46
C ALA A 114 -11.58 -4.52 16.85
N ILE A 115 -11.61 -5.43 15.87
CA ILE A 115 -10.57 -5.51 14.84
C ILE A 115 -11.00 -4.61 13.68
N ALA A 116 -10.27 -3.52 13.48
CA ALA A 116 -10.56 -2.48 12.51
C ALA A 116 -9.74 -2.66 11.22
N MET A 117 -10.39 -2.57 10.06
CA MET A 117 -9.82 -2.98 8.77
C MET A 117 -9.13 -1.86 8.00
N GLY A 118 -9.68 -0.64 8.03
CA GLY A 118 -9.02 0.56 7.51
C GLY A 118 -7.63 0.81 8.10
N PRO A 119 -7.42 0.60 9.42
CA PRO A 119 -6.13 0.48 10.10
C PRO A 119 -5.20 -0.69 9.68
N VAL A 120 -5.55 -1.44 8.64
CA VAL A 120 -4.70 -2.47 8.00
C VAL A 120 -4.60 -2.24 6.47
N GLY A 121 -5.69 -1.82 5.80
CA GLY A 121 -5.70 -1.10 4.51
C GLY A 121 -6.17 -1.85 3.23
N TYR A 122 -6.95 -1.18 2.36
CA TYR A 122 -7.39 -1.65 1.01
C TYR A 122 -7.90 -0.48 0.08
N ASP A 123 -8.38 -0.77 -1.16
CA ASP A 123 -8.91 0.19 -2.19
C ASP A 123 -10.21 -0.33 -2.93
N ILE A 124 -11.38 0.37 -3.04
CA ILE A 124 -12.68 -0.18 -3.59
C ILE A 124 -13.54 0.75 -4.53
N GLY A 125 -14.19 0.23 -5.61
CA GLY A 125 -14.78 0.96 -6.79
C GLY A 125 -16.32 1.33 -6.93
N CYS A 126 -16.78 1.93 -8.07
CA CYS A 126 -17.68 3.13 -8.05
C CYS A 126 -18.83 3.53 -9.10
N PHE A 127 -19.12 2.93 -10.28
CA PHE A 127 -19.92 3.58 -11.39
C PHE A 127 -21.41 3.17 -11.58
N THR A 128 -22.34 4.03 -12.01
CA THR A 128 -23.76 3.59 -12.25
C THR A 128 -23.96 2.62 -13.42
N ALA A 129 -25.07 1.85 -13.37
CA ALA A 129 -25.47 0.85 -14.37
C ALA A 129 -25.50 1.34 -15.85
N ASP A 130 -25.87 2.60 -16.07
CA ASP A 130 -26.04 3.23 -17.38
C ASP A 130 -24.73 3.78 -17.96
N THR A 131 -23.67 3.90 -17.14
CA THR A 131 -22.35 4.38 -17.57
C THR A 131 -21.83 3.54 -18.75
N LEU A 132 -21.64 4.18 -19.91
CA LEU A 132 -21.20 3.49 -21.12
C LEU A 132 -19.71 3.13 -21.08
N VAL A 133 -19.38 1.93 -21.58
CA VAL A 133 -18.02 1.40 -21.73
C VAL A 133 -17.78 1.04 -23.20
N PRO A 134 -16.71 1.56 -23.83
CA PRO A 134 -16.38 1.36 -25.24
C PRO A 134 -15.64 0.04 -25.41
N LEU A 135 -16.15 -0.81 -26.30
CA LEU A 135 -15.56 -2.10 -26.62
C LEU A 135 -14.87 -2.06 -27.99
N ILE A 136 -14.01 -3.05 -28.23
CA ILE A 136 -13.15 -3.10 -29.43
C ILE A 136 -13.89 -3.42 -30.74
N ASP A 137 -15.18 -3.70 -30.69
CA ASP A 137 -16.05 -3.86 -31.87
C ASP A 137 -16.48 -2.53 -32.49
N GLY A 138 -16.23 -1.41 -31.78
CA GLY A 138 -16.59 -0.05 -32.17
C GLY A 138 -17.88 0.47 -31.54
N ASN A 139 -18.52 -0.29 -30.66
CA ASN A 139 -19.74 0.11 -29.94
C ASN A 139 -19.44 0.40 -28.46
N SER A 140 -20.30 1.22 -27.84
CA SER A 140 -20.26 1.50 -26.40
C SER A 140 -21.52 0.95 -25.72
N TYR A 141 -21.33 0.22 -24.63
CA TYR A 141 -22.39 -0.54 -23.95
C TYR A 141 -22.53 -0.13 -22.47
N PRO A 142 -23.74 -0.08 -21.89
CA PRO A 142 -23.91 0.20 -20.47
C PRO A 142 -23.19 -0.83 -19.59
N ILE A 143 -22.42 -0.38 -18.60
CA ILE A 143 -21.67 -1.23 -17.68
C ILE A 143 -22.58 -2.23 -16.93
N GLY A 144 -23.83 -1.85 -16.66
CA GLY A 144 -24.86 -2.71 -16.07
C GLY A 144 -25.44 -3.76 -17.02
N VAL A 145 -25.31 -3.59 -18.34
CA VAL A 145 -25.61 -4.62 -19.36
C VAL A 145 -24.41 -5.55 -19.54
N LEU A 146 -23.19 -5.00 -19.57
CA LEU A 146 -21.98 -5.82 -19.61
C LEU A 146 -21.79 -6.68 -18.34
N ALA A 147 -22.32 -6.23 -17.20
CA ALA A 147 -22.38 -7.02 -15.97
C ALA A 147 -23.42 -8.18 -15.99
N GLN A 148 -24.24 -8.29 -17.04
CA GLN A 148 -25.23 -9.37 -17.20
C GLN A 148 -24.75 -10.52 -18.11
N SER A 149 -23.77 -10.28 -18.99
CA SER A 149 -23.33 -11.29 -19.96
C SER A 149 -22.49 -12.43 -19.38
N ASN A 150 -21.89 -12.25 -18.19
CA ASN A 150 -20.91 -13.15 -17.56
C ASN A 150 -19.62 -13.44 -18.35
N GLU A 151 -19.47 -12.94 -19.58
CA GLU A 151 -18.30 -13.14 -20.44
C GLU A 151 -17.19 -12.10 -20.22
N GLU A 152 -15.98 -12.40 -20.68
CA GLU A 152 -14.86 -11.44 -20.65
C GLU A 152 -14.97 -10.45 -21.81
N VAL A 153 -15.24 -9.19 -21.50
CA VAL A 153 -15.30 -8.10 -22.48
C VAL A 153 -13.91 -7.53 -22.76
N PHE A 154 -13.67 -7.04 -23.97
CA PHE A 154 -12.42 -6.39 -24.34
C PHE A 154 -12.62 -4.88 -24.40
N VAL A 155 -11.96 -4.17 -23.49
CA VAL A 155 -12.03 -2.71 -23.33
C VAL A 155 -10.73 -2.04 -23.74
N TYR A 156 -10.78 -0.72 -23.81
CA TYR A 156 -9.59 0.12 -23.80
C TYR A 156 -9.12 0.37 -22.35
N ALA A 157 -7.81 0.37 -22.14
CA ALA A 157 -7.15 0.66 -20.87
C ALA A 157 -5.90 1.52 -21.11
N LEU A 158 -5.31 2.12 -20.08
CA LEU A 158 -4.00 2.77 -20.19
C LEU A 158 -2.87 1.87 -19.70
N SER A 159 -1.90 1.67 -20.58
CA SER A 159 -0.59 1.12 -20.18
C SER A 159 0.19 2.12 -19.31
N THR A 160 1.23 1.64 -18.63
CA THR A 160 2.17 2.44 -17.80
C THR A 160 2.94 3.54 -18.56
N GLU A 161 2.68 3.74 -19.86
CA GLU A 161 3.21 4.84 -20.68
C GLU A 161 2.09 5.81 -21.14
N GLN A 162 0.94 5.81 -20.47
CA GLN A 162 -0.27 6.58 -20.83
C GLN A 162 -0.74 6.32 -22.28
N ARG A 163 -0.39 5.16 -22.87
CA ARG A 163 -0.90 4.72 -24.17
C ARG A 163 -2.15 3.88 -23.99
N VAL A 164 -3.18 4.18 -24.78
CA VAL A 164 -4.35 3.32 -25.00
C VAL A 164 -3.91 1.94 -25.49
N VAL A 165 -4.35 0.90 -24.79
CA VAL A 165 -4.16 -0.51 -25.12
C VAL A 165 -5.49 -1.24 -25.04
N ILE A 166 -5.63 -2.35 -25.77
CA ILE A 166 -6.77 -3.26 -25.65
C ILE A 166 -6.47 -4.24 -24.54
N ALA A 167 -7.39 -4.41 -23.60
CA ALA A 167 -7.23 -5.28 -22.45
C ALA A 167 -8.50 -6.07 -22.13
N LYS A 168 -8.33 -7.26 -21.53
CA LYS A 168 -9.45 -8.06 -21.02
C LYS A 168 -10.01 -7.45 -19.73
N ALA A 169 -11.33 -7.43 -19.64
CA ALA A 169 -12.09 -6.87 -18.55
C ALA A 169 -13.17 -7.84 -18.05
N ARG A 170 -13.52 -7.71 -16.78
CA ARG A 170 -14.71 -8.34 -16.20
C ARG A 170 -15.53 -7.27 -15.48
N VAL A 171 -16.85 -7.33 -15.64
CA VAL A 171 -17.78 -6.29 -15.16
C VAL A 171 -18.67 -6.87 -14.07
N LYS A 172 -18.87 -6.15 -12.97
CA LYS A 172 -19.74 -6.58 -11.86
C LYS A 172 -20.43 -5.40 -11.19
N ARG A 173 -21.63 -5.61 -10.63
CA ARG A 173 -22.20 -4.69 -9.63
C ARG A 173 -21.32 -4.73 -8.37
N THR A 174 -21.01 -3.57 -7.79
CA THR A 174 -20.09 -3.43 -6.63
C THR A 174 -20.73 -2.85 -5.37
N ARG A 175 -21.66 -1.89 -5.49
CA ARG A 175 -22.44 -1.38 -4.34
C ARG A 175 -23.90 -1.18 -4.80
N THR A 176 -24.88 -1.40 -3.93
CA THR A 176 -26.30 -1.14 -4.25
C THR A 176 -26.77 0.16 -3.60
N ARG A 177 -27.68 0.89 -4.25
CA ARG A 177 -28.20 2.20 -3.78
C ARG A 177 -27.12 3.16 -3.21
N ALA A 178 -26.00 3.32 -3.91
CA ALA A 178 -24.97 4.28 -3.53
C ALA A 178 -25.40 5.72 -3.85
N THR A 179 -24.89 6.68 -3.06
CA THR A 179 -24.95 8.12 -3.38
C THR A 179 -24.12 8.42 -4.62
N LEU A 180 -24.51 9.45 -5.37
CA LEU A 180 -23.93 9.77 -6.67
C LEU A 180 -23.54 11.24 -6.79
N VAL A 181 -22.52 11.49 -7.60
CA VAL A 181 -22.31 12.76 -8.29
C VAL A 181 -22.43 12.55 -9.80
N LYS A 182 -22.97 13.55 -10.48
CA LYS A 182 -22.94 13.71 -11.93
C LYS A 182 -21.75 14.61 -12.28
N VAL A 183 -20.80 14.09 -13.05
CA VAL A 183 -19.68 14.86 -13.62
C VAL A 183 -20.01 15.18 -15.07
N MET A 184 -20.09 16.46 -15.43
CA MET A 184 -20.40 16.92 -16.79
C MET A 184 -19.11 17.37 -17.50
N LEU A 185 -18.93 17.00 -18.78
CA LEU A 185 -17.71 17.26 -19.55
C LEU A 185 -17.90 18.23 -20.74
N ASP A 186 -16.81 18.85 -21.18
CA ASP A 186 -16.73 19.83 -22.28
C ASP A 186 -17.08 19.27 -23.67
N ASN A 187 -17.18 17.95 -23.79
CA ASN A 187 -17.70 17.22 -24.96
C ASN A 187 -19.21 16.92 -24.87
N GLY A 188 -19.90 17.44 -23.84
CA GLY A 188 -21.34 17.23 -23.61
C GLY A 188 -21.71 15.86 -23.01
N ARG A 189 -20.73 15.06 -22.56
CA ARG A 189 -20.99 13.78 -21.89
C ARG A 189 -21.16 13.95 -20.37
N GLU A 190 -21.92 13.05 -19.78
CA GLU A 190 -22.22 13.01 -18.34
C GLU A 190 -21.76 11.66 -17.78
N ILE A 191 -21.19 11.67 -16.57
CA ILE A 191 -20.70 10.47 -15.88
C ILE A 191 -21.32 10.42 -14.49
N PHE A 192 -22.05 9.35 -14.21
CA PHE A 192 -22.69 9.13 -12.92
C PHE A 192 -21.88 8.11 -12.11
N CYS A 193 -21.33 8.55 -10.99
CA CYS A 193 -20.39 7.77 -10.19
C CYS A 193 -20.51 8.13 -8.71
N THR A 194 -19.97 7.29 -7.82
CA THR A 194 -19.94 7.62 -6.39
C THR A 194 -19.00 8.81 -6.11
N PRO A 195 -19.26 9.64 -5.07
CA PRO A 195 -18.47 10.85 -4.79
C PRO A 195 -16.96 10.62 -4.64
N ASP A 196 -16.59 9.47 -4.08
CA ASP A 196 -15.23 8.95 -3.84
C ASP A 196 -14.52 8.46 -5.11
N HIS A 197 -15.17 8.46 -6.27
CA HIS A 197 -14.61 7.86 -7.47
C HIS A 197 -13.42 8.65 -8.07
N GLU A 198 -12.23 8.07 -8.09
CA GLU A 198 -11.04 8.71 -8.66
C GLU A 198 -11.00 8.74 -10.20
N PHE A 199 -11.10 9.95 -10.75
CA PHE A 199 -10.78 10.23 -12.13
C PHE A 199 -9.30 10.54 -12.32
N MET A 200 -8.64 9.84 -13.25
CA MET A 200 -7.33 10.24 -13.76
C MET A 200 -7.44 11.54 -14.58
N LEU A 201 -6.54 12.46 -14.27
CA LEU A 201 -6.38 13.74 -14.94
C LEU A 201 -5.37 13.63 -16.10
N ARG A 202 -5.34 14.63 -16.99
CA ARG A 202 -4.53 14.62 -18.23
C ARG A 202 -3.00 14.51 -18.04
N ASP A 203 -2.52 14.63 -16.80
CA ASP A 203 -1.13 14.44 -16.38
C ASP A 203 -0.81 13.01 -15.89
N GLY A 204 -1.83 12.16 -15.69
CA GLY A 204 -1.71 10.84 -15.06
C GLY A 204 -1.91 10.84 -13.53
N SER A 205 -2.19 11.99 -12.92
CA SER A 205 -2.62 12.10 -11.51
C SER A 205 -4.08 11.71 -11.35
N PHE A 206 -4.58 11.65 -10.12
CA PHE A 206 -5.94 11.22 -9.77
C PHE A 206 -6.67 12.26 -8.95
N ARG A 207 -8.01 12.28 -9.05
CA ARG A 207 -8.87 13.08 -8.19
C ARG A 207 -10.28 12.50 -8.08
N GLN A 208 -10.78 12.38 -6.86
CA GLN A 208 -12.16 11.98 -6.58
C GLN A 208 -13.18 12.88 -7.28
N ALA A 209 -14.29 12.29 -7.73
CA ALA A 209 -15.35 12.93 -8.50
C ALA A 209 -15.89 14.19 -7.81
N GLN A 210 -16.16 14.12 -6.50
CA GLN A 210 -16.62 15.23 -5.67
C GLN A 210 -15.63 16.40 -5.53
N HIS A 211 -14.37 16.23 -5.95
CA HIS A 211 -13.31 17.23 -5.90
C HIS A 211 -12.85 17.69 -7.29
N LEU A 212 -13.48 17.19 -8.36
CA LEU A 212 -13.32 17.77 -9.69
C LEU A 212 -13.99 19.15 -9.71
N THR A 213 -13.28 20.15 -10.23
CA THR A 213 -13.82 21.51 -10.42
C THR A 213 -14.05 21.77 -11.90
N ALA A 214 -14.88 22.76 -12.22
CA ALA A 214 -14.85 23.41 -13.53
C ALA A 214 -13.40 23.69 -13.96
N GLN A 215 -13.09 23.47 -15.25
CA GLN A 215 -11.75 23.50 -15.87
C GLN A 215 -10.82 22.29 -15.60
N THR A 216 -11.13 21.39 -14.66
CA THR A 216 -10.30 20.20 -14.39
C THR A 216 -10.25 19.32 -15.65
N SER A 217 -9.08 19.10 -16.22
CA SER A 217 -8.92 18.33 -17.48
C SER A 217 -8.64 16.86 -17.17
N LEU A 218 -9.60 15.99 -17.49
CA LEU A 218 -9.46 14.54 -17.34
C LEU A 218 -8.51 13.97 -18.39
N MET A 219 -8.04 12.74 -18.16
CA MET A 219 -7.29 11.98 -19.16
C MET A 219 -8.22 11.62 -20.34
N PRO A 220 -7.96 12.12 -21.56
CA PRO A 220 -8.92 12.00 -22.67
C PRO A 220 -8.83 10.62 -23.34
N PHE A 221 -9.99 10.05 -23.67
CA PHE A 221 -10.11 8.86 -24.50
C PHE A 221 -11.01 9.15 -25.71
N HIS A 222 -10.42 9.15 -26.92
CA HIS A 222 -11.14 9.43 -28.17
C HIS A 222 -11.41 8.12 -28.93
N ALA A 223 -12.52 7.44 -28.63
CA ALA A 223 -12.89 6.15 -29.26
C ALA A 223 -12.84 6.20 -30.81
N GLU A 224 -13.34 7.30 -31.39
CA GLU A 224 -13.36 7.61 -32.82
C GLU A 224 -11.96 7.56 -33.48
N SER A 225 -10.89 7.81 -32.72
CA SER A 225 -9.49 7.73 -33.22
C SER A 225 -8.98 6.29 -33.39
N TYR A 226 -9.72 5.30 -32.89
CA TYR A 226 -9.37 3.89 -32.93
C TYR A 226 -10.41 3.05 -33.69
N ALA A 227 -11.64 3.54 -33.84
CA ALA A 227 -12.79 2.85 -34.39
C ALA A 227 -12.83 2.72 -35.95
N PHE A 228 -11.68 2.62 -36.64
CA PHE A 228 -11.66 2.22 -38.06
C PHE A 228 -10.44 1.38 -38.46
N LYS A 229 -10.69 0.08 -38.66
CA LYS A 229 -9.89 -0.81 -39.53
C LYS A 229 -10.78 -1.71 -40.41
N LYS A 230 -11.67 -1.08 -41.20
CA LYS A 230 -12.19 -1.69 -42.44
C LYS A 230 -11.37 -1.14 -43.63
N PRO A 231 -11.05 -1.92 -44.68
CA PRO A 231 -9.96 -1.55 -45.61
C PRO A 231 -10.27 -0.41 -46.60
N GLU A 232 -11.52 0.05 -46.67
CA GLU A 232 -12.07 0.70 -47.87
C GLU A 232 -12.23 2.24 -47.78
N LEU A 233 -11.88 2.86 -46.65
CA LEU A 233 -12.04 4.31 -46.39
C LEU A 233 -10.75 4.99 -45.91
N SER A 234 -9.61 4.65 -46.54
CA SER A 234 -8.26 5.00 -46.05
C SER A 234 -7.75 6.41 -46.38
N ASN A 235 -8.55 7.29 -47.01
CA ASN A 235 -8.09 8.59 -47.55
C ASN A 235 -8.99 9.79 -47.19
N GLN A 236 -9.17 10.06 -45.89
CA GLN A 236 -9.58 11.39 -45.40
C GLN A 236 -8.72 11.83 -44.20
N PRO A 237 -8.43 13.15 -44.05
CA PRO A 237 -7.61 13.65 -42.95
C PRO A 237 -8.39 13.61 -41.63
N VAL A 238 -7.77 13.04 -40.59
CA VAL A 238 -8.34 13.01 -39.24
C VAL A 238 -8.51 14.45 -38.72
N ALA A 239 -9.73 14.81 -38.32
CA ALA A 239 -10.04 16.13 -37.82
C ALA A 239 -9.31 16.43 -36.50
N ARG A 240 -8.92 17.70 -36.30
CA ARG A 240 -8.42 18.17 -35.00
C ARG A 240 -9.60 18.28 -34.03
N TYR A 241 -9.70 17.36 -33.07
CA TYR A 241 -10.71 17.40 -32.01
C TYR A 241 -10.67 18.71 -31.22
N SER A 242 -11.85 19.28 -30.95
CA SER A 242 -12.04 20.59 -30.31
C SER A 242 -12.33 20.55 -28.81
N TYR A 243 -12.42 19.36 -28.22
CA TYR A 243 -12.81 19.14 -26.82
C TYR A 243 -11.66 18.51 -26.03
N ASN A 244 -11.43 18.94 -24.79
CA ASN A 244 -10.25 18.60 -24.01
C ASN A 244 -10.51 17.60 -22.87
N HIS A 245 -11.75 17.10 -22.74
CA HIS A 245 -12.25 16.32 -21.60
C HIS A 245 -12.15 17.11 -20.29
N LYS A 246 -12.44 18.41 -20.36
CA LYS A 246 -12.59 19.28 -19.17
C LYS A 246 -13.92 19.03 -18.48
N VAL A 247 -13.91 19.04 -17.17
CA VAL A 247 -15.10 19.10 -16.33
C VAL A 247 -15.73 20.51 -16.45
N ILE A 248 -17.03 20.54 -16.72
CA ILE A 248 -17.90 21.74 -16.66
C ILE A 248 -18.41 21.89 -15.23
N SER A 249 -19.07 20.85 -14.70
CA SER A 249 -19.71 20.84 -13.39
C SER A 249 -19.57 19.48 -12.70
N VAL A 250 -19.75 19.50 -11.38
CA VAL A 250 -20.02 18.31 -10.57
C VAL A 250 -21.27 18.60 -9.75
N GLU A 251 -22.29 17.77 -9.93
CA GLU A 251 -23.62 17.94 -9.36
C GLU A 251 -23.93 16.74 -8.44
N PRO A 252 -23.95 16.90 -7.11
CA PRO A 252 -24.46 15.87 -6.20
C PRO A 252 -25.91 15.55 -6.51
N LEU A 253 -26.27 14.25 -6.51
CA LEU A 253 -27.63 13.81 -6.80
C LEU A 253 -28.36 13.33 -5.54
N GLU A 254 -29.61 13.73 -5.40
CA GLU A 254 -30.52 13.22 -4.36
C GLU A 254 -30.91 11.75 -4.57
N GLN A 255 -30.87 11.28 -5.83
CA GLN A 255 -31.16 9.90 -6.19
C GLN A 255 -29.95 8.98 -5.97
N VAL A 256 -30.23 7.80 -5.41
CA VAL A 256 -29.25 6.73 -5.21
C VAL A 256 -29.47 5.60 -6.21
N ALA A 257 -28.39 5.01 -6.75
CA ALA A 257 -28.48 3.94 -7.73
C ALA A 257 -27.54 2.78 -7.42
N ASP A 258 -27.78 1.64 -8.08
CA ASP A 258 -26.82 0.54 -8.08
C ASP A 258 -25.58 0.93 -8.89
N VAL A 259 -24.41 0.72 -8.29
CA VAL A 259 -23.11 0.99 -8.88
C VAL A 259 -22.30 -0.29 -9.08
N TYR A 260 -21.43 -0.24 -10.07
CA TYR A 260 -20.78 -1.29 -10.79
C TYR A 260 -19.32 -0.90 -10.96
N CYS A 261 -18.44 -1.88 -11.06
CA CYS A 261 -17.07 -1.63 -11.43
C CYS A 261 -16.64 -2.67 -12.45
N LEU A 262 -15.87 -2.20 -13.41
CA LEU A 262 -15.16 -3.03 -14.36
C LEU A 262 -13.74 -3.21 -13.83
N THR A 263 -13.14 -4.38 -14.04
CA THR A 263 -11.78 -4.65 -13.61
C THR A 263 -11.00 -5.23 -14.76
N VAL A 264 -9.93 -4.53 -15.15
CA VAL A 264 -8.92 -4.98 -16.12
C VAL A 264 -7.75 -5.57 -15.31
N PRO A 265 -7.60 -6.91 -15.23
CA PRO A 265 -6.66 -7.52 -14.30
C PRO A 265 -5.17 -7.29 -14.63
N GLU A 266 -4.88 -6.88 -15.86
CA GLU A 266 -3.53 -6.65 -16.42
C GLU A 266 -2.99 -5.24 -16.14
N TYR A 267 -3.88 -4.24 -16.04
CA TYR A 267 -3.52 -2.82 -15.94
C TYR A 267 -4.09 -2.12 -14.68
N GLY A 268 -4.99 -2.79 -13.94
CA GLY A 268 -5.69 -2.23 -12.78
C GLY A 268 -6.71 -1.14 -13.13
N ASN A 269 -7.03 -0.98 -14.42
CA ASN A 269 -7.47 0.31 -14.95
C ASN A 269 -8.21 0.18 -16.31
N PHE A 270 -9.26 0.98 -16.55
CA PHE A 270 -10.14 0.84 -17.73
C PHE A 270 -10.77 2.15 -18.20
N ALA A 271 -10.93 2.32 -19.51
CA ALA A 271 -11.65 3.45 -20.08
C ALA A 271 -13.18 3.27 -19.92
N LEU A 272 -13.88 4.38 -19.72
CA LEU A 272 -15.31 4.51 -20.02
C LEU A 272 -15.45 5.13 -21.42
N ASP A 273 -16.69 5.39 -21.85
CA ASP A 273 -17.00 6.31 -22.95
C ASP A 273 -16.53 7.75 -22.60
N ALA A 274 -15.95 7.92 -21.39
CA ALA A 274 -15.22 9.06 -20.82
C ALA A 274 -14.17 8.83 -19.64
N GLY A 275 -13.59 7.65 -19.26
CA GLY A 275 -12.91 7.38 -17.88
C GLY A 275 -11.64 6.45 -17.58
N VAL A 276 -11.48 5.80 -16.37
CA VAL A 276 -10.29 5.86 -15.38
C VAL A 276 -9.79 4.63 -14.42
N PHE A 277 -8.89 4.79 -13.36
CA PHE A 277 -7.70 3.88 -12.96
C PHE A 277 -7.18 3.77 -11.38
N VAL A 278 -6.22 2.89 -10.83
CA VAL A 278 -5.66 2.77 -9.32
C VAL A 278 -4.36 1.84 -8.93
N HIS A 279 -3.68 1.84 -7.68
CA HIS A 279 -2.89 0.74 -6.85
C HIS A 279 -1.72 1.00 -5.69
N ASN A 280 -1.11 -0.04 -4.94
CA ASN A 280 -0.58 -0.13 -3.45
C ASN A 280 0.94 -0.65 -2.96
N CYS A 281 1.28 -1.18 -1.69
CA CYS A 281 2.62 -1.16 -0.81
C CYS A 281 3.30 -2.43 0.03
N GLY A 282 4.51 -2.43 0.78
CA GLY A 282 5.20 -3.49 1.75
C GLY A 282 6.82 -3.65 2.05
N MET A 283 7.48 -4.29 3.14
CA MET A 283 8.98 -4.23 3.68
C MET A 283 9.93 -5.42 4.35
N MET A 284 11.35 -5.46 4.37
CA MET A 284 12.45 -6.33 5.10
C MET A 284 14.02 -5.88 5.03
N SER A 285 15.04 -6.39 5.84
CA SER A 285 16.55 -6.07 5.77
C SER A 285 17.68 -7.09 6.26
N ALA A 286 18.92 -7.04 5.71
CA ALA A 286 20.13 -7.86 6.03
C ALA A 286 21.54 -7.14 5.88
N ARG A 287 22.66 -7.78 6.29
CA ARG A 287 24.07 -7.26 6.25
C ARG A 287 25.12 -8.24 5.68
N SER A 288 26.34 -7.74 5.39
CA SER A 288 27.57 -8.52 5.15
C SER A 288 28.80 -7.81 5.78
N ASP A 289 29.93 -8.50 5.86
CA ASP A 289 31.23 -7.93 6.27
C ASP A 289 32.04 -7.37 5.08
N VAL A 290 31.58 -7.58 3.84
CA VAL A 290 32.17 -7.01 2.61
C VAL A 290 32.27 -5.47 2.70
N PRO A 291 33.45 -4.88 2.50
CA PRO A 291 33.65 -3.42 2.47
C PRO A 291 32.82 -2.71 1.38
N ALA A 292 32.35 -1.50 1.66
CA ALA A 292 31.46 -0.77 0.76
C ALA A 292 32.15 -0.22 -0.50
N ASP A 293 33.47 -0.07 -0.49
CA ASP A 293 34.26 0.30 -1.68
C ASP A 293 34.39 -0.86 -2.69
N GLU A 294 34.18 -2.12 -2.26
CA GLU A 294 34.04 -3.25 -3.18
C GLU A 294 32.78 -3.17 -4.07
N ALA A 295 31.79 -2.32 -3.73
CA ALA A 295 30.63 -2.02 -4.58
C ALA A 295 30.94 -1.00 -5.68
N THR A 296 31.89 -1.36 -6.54
CA THR A 296 32.26 -0.57 -7.74
C THR A 296 31.05 -0.40 -8.69
N PRO A 297 31.07 0.58 -9.62
CA PRO A 297 30.00 0.76 -10.61
C PRO A 297 29.66 -0.52 -11.39
N GLU A 298 30.67 -1.33 -11.70
CA GLU A 298 30.55 -2.61 -12.41
C GLU A 298 29.83 -3.65 -11.55
N ARG A 299 30.26 -3.84 -10.31
CA ARG A 299 29.63 -4.81 -9.38
C ARG A 299 28.23 -4.40 -8.95
N LYS A 300 27.95 -3.10 -8.78
CA LYS A 300 26.58 -2.60 -8.56
C LYS A 300 25.66 -2.95 -9.74
N LEU A 301 26.17 -2.81 -10.97
CA LEU A 301 25.45 -3.16 -12.18
C LEU A 301 25.34 -4.68 -12.40
N GLU A 302 26.31 -5.47 -11.93
CA GLU A 302 26.25 -6.92 -11.94
C GLU A 302 25.25 -7.47 -10.91
N PHE A 303 25.32 -7.02 -9.66
CA PHE A 303 24.36 -7.37 -8.60
C PHE A 303 22.92 -7.06 -9.02
N ASN A 304 22.67 -5.86 -9.56
CA ASN A 304 21.35 -5.49 -10.05
C ASN A 304 20.85 -6.40 -11.19
N ARG A 305 21.74 -6.86 -12.09
CA ARG A 305 21.38 -7.83 -13.14
C ARG A 305 21.12 -9.23 -12.59
N GLU A 306 21.95 -9.69 -11.66
CA GLU A 306 21.80 -11.01 -11.04
C GLU A 306 20.50 -11.12 -10.25
N VAL A 307 20.16 -10.11 -9.45
CA VAL A 307 18.86 -10.04 -8.74
C VAL A 307 17.70 -10.02 -9.74
N MET A 308 17.73 -9.14 -10.76
CA MET A 308 16.67 -9.06 -11.78
C MET A 308 16.57 -10.33 -12.65
N SER A 309 17.60 -11.20 -12.68
CA SER A 309 17.54 -12.49 -13.37
C SER A 309 16.88 -13.62 -12.55
N ARG A 310 16.62 -13.37 -11.26
CA ARG A 310 16.15 -14.35 -10.26
C ARG A 310 14.84 -13.94 -9.57
N VAL A 311 14.56 -12.64 -9.52
CA VAL A 311 13.38 -12.03 -8.91
C VAL A 311 12.61 -11.29 -10.00
N GLU A 312 11.40 -11.74 -10.32
CA GLU A 312 10.54 -11.06 -11.29
C GLU A 312 10.04 -9.72 -10.73
N MET A 313 10.22 -8.67 -11.54
CA MET A 313 9.97 -7.27 -11.20
C MET A 313 8.64 -6.80 -11.79
N GLY A 314 7.92 -5.90 -11.09
CA GLY A 314 6.62 -5.43 -11.53
C GLY A 314 5.46 -6.36 -11.14
N TYR A 315 4.41 -6.37 -11.96
CA TYR A 315 3.15 -7.05 -11.68
C TYR A 315 3.02 -8.39 -12.43
N GLY A 316 2.61 -9.45 -11.72
CA GLY A 316 2.45 -10.79 -12.30
C GLY A 316 3.72 -11.64 -12.39
N GLY A 317 4.80 -11.25 -11.68
CA GLY A 317 6.02 -12.04 -11.56
C GLY A 317 5.84 -13.35 -10.79
N LYS A 318 6.61 -14.39 -11.13
CA LYS A 318 6.51 -15.74 -10.54
C LYS A 318 7.83 -16.17 -9.90
N SER A 319 7.77 -16.86 -8.76
CA SER A 319 8.96 -17.44 -8.14
C SER A 319 9.64 -18.47 -9.05
N HIS A 320 10.89 -18.20 -9.42
CA HIS A 320 11.76 -19.18 -10.06
C HIS A 320 12.09 -20.38 -9.15
N ARG A 321 12.03 -20.20 -7.80
CA ARG A 321 12.32 -21.25 -6.80
C ARG A 321 11.14 -22.20 -6.54
N LEU A 322 9.90 -21.70 -6.55
CA LEU A 322 8.70 -22.53 -6.33
C LEU A 322 8.03 -23.04 -7.62
N GLY A 323 8.27 -22.40 -8.77
CA GLY A 323 7.65 -22.80 -10.04
C GLY A 323 6.13 -22.66 -10.02
N LYS A 324 5.40 -23.77 -10.20
CA LYS A 324 3.92 -23.79 -10.15
C LYS A 324 3.42 -24.43 -8.87
N VAL A 325 2.89 -23.61 -7.97
CA VAL A 325 2.22 -24.00 -6.73
C VAL A 325 0.77 -24.45 -7.05
N SER A 326 0.23 -25.44 -6.33
CA SER A 326 -1.21 -25.80 -6.38
C SER A 326 -2.02 -25.04 -5.33
N GLU A 327 -3.35 -24.97 -5.46
CA GLU A 327 -4.21 -24.33 -4.45
C GLU A 327 -4.07 -24.99 -3.07
N SER A 328 -3.95 -26.33 -3.02
CA SER A 328 -3.69 -27.09 -1.79
C SER A 328 -2.32 -26.78 -1.18
N GLU A 329 -1.28 -26.67 -2.00
CA GLU A 329 0.06 -26.31 -1.55
C GLU A 329 0.11 -24.87 -1.04
N PHE A 330 -0.59 -23.98 -1.72
CA PHE A 330 -0.71 -22.58 -1.36
C PHE A 330 -1.47 -22.39 -0.03
N GLN A 331 -2.55 -23.16 0.19
CA GLN A 331 -3.25 -23.23 1.48
C GLN A 331 -2.32 -23.68 2.61
N ASN A 332 -1.50 -24.71 2.38
CA ASN A 332 -0.51 -25.18 3.36
C ASN A 332 0.56 -24.12 3.64
N LEU A 333 1.07 -23.45 2.61
CA LEU A 333 2.03 -22.35 2.73
C LEU A 333 1.48 -21.18 3.54
N VAL A 334 0.26 -20.68 3.26
CA VAL A 334 -0.28 -19.54 4.02
C VAL A 334 -0.79 -19.92 5.42
N ARG A 335 -1.11 -21.19 5.70
CA ARG A 335 -1.44 -21.68 7.05
C ARG A 335 -0.18 -21.93 7.89
N GLY A 336 0.72 -22.77 7.39
CA GLY A 336 1.99 -23.14 8.03
C GLY A 336 3.09 -22.07 7.96
N GLY A 337 2.86 -21.01 7.20
CA GLY A 337 3.79 -19.89 7.04
C GLY A 337 5.17 -20.33 6.59
N ALA A 338 6.19 -19.61 7.10
CA ALA A 338 7.58 -19.90 6.80
C ALA A 338 8.21 -20.93 7.75
N GLU A 339 7.41 -21.69 8.49
CA GLU A 339 7.84 -22.93 9.16
C GLU A 339 7.68 -24.10 8.18
N TYR A 340 6.47 -24.29 7.65
CA TYR A 340 6.15 -25.28 6.62
C TYR A 340 7.03 -25.14 5.37
N TYR A 341 7.33 -23.90 4.96
CA TYR A 341 8.27 -23.64 3.87
C TYR A 341 9.65 -24.25 4.15
N VAL A 342 10.19 -24.06 5.35
CA VAL A 342 11.54 -24.49 5.71
C VAL A 342 11.61 -26.01 5.92
N GLU A 343 10.57 -26.61 6.50
CA GLU A 343 10.41 -28.07 6.59
C GLU A 343 10.43 -28.74 5.21
N LYS A 344 9.79 -28.12 4.21
CA LYS A 344 9.54 -28.73 2.90
C LYS A 344 10.54 -28.36 1.79
N TYR A 345 10.98 -27.10 1.77
CA TYR A 345 11.83 -26.52 0.73
C TYR A 345 13.23 -26.13 1.24
N GLY A 346 13.48 -26.23 2.54
CA GLY A 346 14.70 -25.75 3.20
C GLY A 346 14.78 -24.22 3.30
N ALA A 347 15.61 -23.76 4.24
CA ALA A 347 16.10 -22.38 4.29
C ALA A 347 17.57 -22.36 3.86
N THR A 348 17.99 -21.34 3.12
CA THR A 348 19.40 -21.09 2.80
C THR A 348 20.05 -20.00 3.68
N PHE A 349 19.41 -19.62 4.79
CA PHE A 349 19.88 -18.61 5.74
C PHE A 349 19.23 -18.81 7.12
N ASP A 350 19.85 -18.29 8.19
CA ASP A 350 19.25 -18.32 9.52
C ASP A 350 18.04 -17.37 9.63
N ARG A 351 16.95 -17.89 10.18
CA ARG A 351 15.69 -17.17 10.41
C ARG A 351 15.41 -16.88 11.89
N SER A 352 16.28 -17.26 12.83
CA SER A 352 16.15 -16.96 14.27
C SER A 352 15.96 -15.46 14.57
N ARG A 353 16.38 -14.62 13.62
CA ARG A 353 16.31 -13.16 13.61
C ARG A 353 15.10 -12.56 12.91
N ALA A 354 14.15 -13.34 12.40
CA ALA A 354 12.90 -12.78 11.85
C ALA A 354 11.97 -12.26 12.97
N GLU A 355 11.01 -11.39 12.65
CA GLU A 355 9.96 -10.97 13.60
C GLU A 355 9.08 -12.15 14.05
N ARG A 356 8.92 -13.15 13.17
CA ARG A 356 8.22 -14.43 13.42
C ARG A 356 8.51 -15.46 12.32
N HIS A 357 8.29 -16.74 12.62
CA HIS A 357 8.30 -17.79 11.60
C HIS A 357 6.91 -17.99 10.96
N ARG A 358 5.84 -17.82 11.75
CA ARG A 358 4.44 -17.98 11.37
C ARG A 358 3.54 -17.06 12.21
N ILE A 359 2.41 -16.66 11.67
CA ILE A 359 1.23 -16.21 12.42
C ILE A 359 0.23 -17.38 12.40
N PRO A 360 -0.30 -17.87 13.53
CA PRO A 360 -1.26 -18.97 13.53
C PRO A 360 -2.50 -18.67 12.67
N VAL A 361 -2.88 -19.66 11.86
CA VAL A 361 -4.12 -19.73 11.09
C VAL A 361 -4.74 -21.08 11.44
N ASP A 362 -6.05 -21.13 11.69
CA ASP A 362 -6.73 -22.37 12.06
C ASP A 362 -6.70 -23.42 10.93
N ASP A 363 -6.77 -24.70 11.33
CA ASP A 363 -6.76 -25.84 10.39
C ASP A 363 -8.04 -25.93 9.55
N ASP A 364 -9.19 -25.53 10.12
CA ASP A 364 -10.50 -25.53 9.46
C ASP A 364 -10.72 -24.30 8.56
N TRP A 365 -10.06 -23.17 8.82
CA TRP A 365 -10.12 -21.99 7.95
C TRP A 365 -9.53 -22.28 6.58
N GLN A 366 -10.30 -22.03 5.52
CA GLN A 366 -9.85 -22.11 4.14
C GLN A 366 -9.83 -20.73 3.49
N ILE A 367 -8.96 -20.54 2.50
CA ILE A 367 -8.93 -19.29 1.73
C ILE A 367 -10.29 -19.10 1.03
N PRO A 368 -10.92 -17.91 1.12
CA PRO A 368 -12.18 -17.59 0.44
C PRO A 368 -11.98 -17.38 -1.08
N TRP A 369 -11.62 -18.47 -1.78
CA TRP A 369 -11.46 -18.55 -3.23
C TRP A 369 -12.74 -18.11 -3.97
N GLY A 370 -12.58 -17.37 -5.07
CA GLY A 370 -13.71 -16.87 -5.86
C GLY A 370 -14.56 -15.79 -5.18
N GLY A 371 -14.22 -15.38 -3.95
CA GLY A 371 -14.83 -14.26 -3.26
C GLY A 371 -14.67 -12.93 -4.02
N LYS A 372 -15.41 -11.89 -3.58
CA LYS A 372 -15.47 -10.57 -4.24
C LYS A 372 -14.10 -9.94 -4.56
N GLY A 373 -13.09 -10.18 -3.72
CA GLY A 373 -11.71 -9.70 -3.84
C GLY A 373 -10.73 -10.62 -4.58
N ARG A 374 -11.12 -11.88 -4.85
CA ARG A 374 -10.35 -12.87 -5.60
C ARG A 374 -8.91 -13.09 -5.11
N PRO A 375 -8.70 -13.65 -3.90
CA PRO A 375 -7.36 -13.94 -3.38
C PRO A 375 -6.54 -14.88 -4.29
N GLU A 376 -7.17 -15.67 -5.17
CA GLU A 376 -6.50 -16.59 -6.13
C GLU A 376 -5.45 -15.90 -7.03
N ARG A 377 -5.59 -14.60 -7.31
CA ARG A 377 -4.57 -13.83 -8.05
C ARG A 377 -3.20 -13.80 -7.36
N GLY A 378 -3.14 -14.05 -6.06
CA GLY A 378 -1.91 -14.08 -5.27
C GLY A 378 -1.06 -15.35 -5.48
N LEU A 379 -1.67 -16.47 -5.88
CA LEU A 379 -0.98 -17.74 -6.11
C LEU A 379 0.08 -17.60 -7.23
N GLU A 380 -0.24 -16.84 -8.27
CA GLU A 380 0.67 -16.54 -9.37
C GLU A 380 1.69 -15.42 -9.06
N GLN A 381 1.68 -14.82 -7.87
CA GLN A 381 2.48 -13.64 -7.52
C GLN A 381 3.49 -13.89 -6.39
N LEU A 382 3.53 -15.10 -5.82
CA LEU A 382 4.44 -15.43 -4.73
C LEU A 382 5.89 -15.50 -5.24
N GLY A 383 6.81 -14.87 -4.52
CA GLY A 383 8.20 -14.65 -4.93
C GLY A 383 8.39 -13.51 -5.93
N SER A 384 7.51 -12.49 -5.93
CA SER A 384 7.62 -11.31 -6.80
C SER A 384 7.76 -10.02 -5.99
N LEU A 385 8.59 -9.09 -6.48
CA LEU A 385 8.82 -7.83 -5.79
C LEU A 385 7.57 -6.95 -5.81
N GLY A 386 7.04 -6.68 -7.00
CA GLY A 386 5.93 -5.74 -7.18
C GLY A 386 6.33 -4.41 -7.82
N SER A 387 5.63 -3.35 -7.43
CA SER A 387 5.58 -2.05 -8.08
C SER A 387 5.25 -0.95 -7.07
N GLY A 388 5.38 0.32 -7.45
CA GLY A 388 5.23 1.44 -6.52
C GLY A 388 6.46 1.55 -5.62
N ASN A 389 6.26 1.70 -4.31
CA ASN A 389 7.37 1.85 -3.36
C ASN A 389 8.10 0.53 -3.07
N HIS A 390 7.75 -0.60 -3.69
CA HIS A 390 8.52 -1.85 -3.60
C HIS A 390 9.91 -1.72 -4.26
N PHE A 391 10.95 -2.18 -3.56
CA PHE A 391 12.36 -2.05 -3.96
C PHE A 391 13.25 -3.19 -3.45
N ILE A 392 14.44 -3.35 -4.05
CA ILE A 392 15.58 -4.08 -3.44
C ILE A 392 16.78 -3.14 -3.51
N GLU A 393 17.47 -2.90 -2.41
CA GLU A 393 18.47 -1.84 -2.33
C GLU A 393 19.75 -2.30 -1.63
N LEU A 394 20.88 -2.14 -2.31
CA LEU A 394 22.23 -2.31 -1.78
C LEU A 394 22.67 -0.97 -1.15
N GLN A 395 23.15 -1.02 0.08
CA GLN A 395 23.45 0.13 0.93
C GLN A 395 24.83 0.00 1.59
N CYS A 396 25.46 1.12 1.96
CA CYS A 396 26.63 1.18 2.84
C CYS A 396 26.18 1.56 4.25
N SER A 397 26.75 1.00 5.32
CA SER A 397 26.59 1.58 6.65
C SER A 397 27.71 2.53 7.03
N GLU A 398 27.36 3.78 7.35
CA GLU A 398 28.28 4.82 7.87
C GLU A 398 29.07 4.38 9.12
N LYS A 399 28.52 3.42 9.89
CA LYS A 399 29.07 2.93 11.17
C LYS A 399 30.13 1.84 11.00
N THR A 400 30.04 1.02 9.95
CA THR A 400 30.94 -0.14 9.74
C THR A 400 31.77 -0.03 8.46
N GLY A 401 31.35 0.79 7.50
CA GLY A 401 31.93 0.81 6.16
C GLY A 401 31.63 -0.45 5.33
N THR A 402 30.65 -1.27 5.74
CA THR A 402 30.31 -2.55 5.08
C THR A 402 28.95 -2.52 4.39
N LEU A 403 28.71 -3.52 3.53
CA LEU A 403 27.50 -3.63 2.71
C LEU A 403 26.28 -4.18 3.46
N PHE A 404 25.13 -3.58 3.19
CA PHE A 404 23.80 -3.95 3.68
C PHE A 404 22.83 -4.10 2.50
N VAL A 405 21.77 -4.90 2.68
CA VAL A 405 20.72 -5.06 1.66
C VAL A 405 19.33 -4.96 2.29
N GLN A 406 18.44 -4.18 1.68
CA GLN A 406 17.03 -4.05 2.06
C GLN A 406 16.10 -4.56 0.96
N VAL A 407 14.97 -5.16 1.33
CA VAL A 407 14.00 -5.81 0.43
C VAL A 407 12.59 -5.37 0.78
N HIS A 408 12.02 -4.45 0.01
CA HIS A 408 10.72 -3.85 0.29
C HIS A 408 9.59 -4.55 -0.50
N THR A 409 8.91 -5.55 0.10
CA THR A 409 7.63 -6.08 -0.42
C THR A 409 6.62 -6.62 0.61
N GLY A 410 5.36 -6.76 0.19
CA GLY A 410 4.20 -7.14 1.00
C GLY A 410 3.39 -8.32 0.44
N SER A 411 2.12 -8.41 0.83
CA SER A 411 1.20 -9.54 0.57
C SER A 411 0.63 -9.64 -0.86
N ARG A 412 1.16 -8.83 -1.79
CA ARG A 412 0.81 -8.76 -3.22
C ARG A 412 -0.72 -8.77 -3.44
N GLY A 413 -1.21 -9.40 -4.50
CA GLY A 413 -2.63 -9.56 -4.78
C GLY A 413 -3.38 -10.51 -3.83
N PHE A 414 -2.68 -11.27 -2.97
CA PHE A 414 -3.30 -12.19 -2.02
C PHE A 414 -3.94 -11.45 -0.84
N GLY A 415 -3.15 -10.73 -0.04
CA GLY A 415 -3.66 -9.96 1.10
C GLY A 415 -4.62 -8.86 0.65
N HIS A 416 -4.34 -8.25 -0.51
CA HIS A 416 -5.25 -7.37 -1.23
C HIS A 416 -6.60 -8.12 -1.49
N GLY A 417 -6.61 -9.30 -2.11
CA GLY A 417 -7.86 -10.06 -2.34
C GLY A 417 -8.59 -10.59 -1.10
N LEU A 418 -7.87 -10.84 0.01
CA LEU A 418 -8.49 -11.17 1.29
C LEU A 418 -9.21 -9.95 1.89
N ALA A 419 -8.54 -8.79 1.95
CA ALA A 419 -9.11 -7.58 2.54
C ALA A 419 -10.45 -7.20 1.88
N THR A 420 -10.57 -7.23 0.55
CA THR A 420 -11.84 -6.91 -0.12
C THR A 420 -13.01 -7.80 0.31
N ASN A 421 -12.74 -9.09 0.60
CA ASN A 421 -13.79 -10.01 1.02
C ASN A 421 -14.35 -9.60 2.39
N TYR A 422 -13.47 -9.33 3.37
CA TYR A 422 -13.88 -9.02 4.74
C TYR A 422 -14.39 -7.59 4.90
N PHE A 423 -13.84 -6.62 4.17
CA PHE A 423 -14.39 -5.26 4.10
C PHE A 423 -15.86 -5.25 3.64
N GLU A 424 -16.18 -6.03 2.60
CA GLU A 424 -17.56 -6.19 2.13
C GLU A 424 -18.44 -6.94 3.15
N MET A 425 -17.91 -7.97 3.83
CA MET A 425 -18.64 -8.70 4.90
C MET A 425 -18.93 -7.83 6.13
N ALA A 426 -18.04 -6.92 6.52
CA ALA A 426 -18.28 -5.97 7.62
C ALA A 426 -19.41 -4.99 7.28
N ARG A 427 -19.40 -4.42 6.06
CA ARG A 427 -20.50 -3.58 5.57
C ARG A 427 -21.82 -4.34 5.47
N GLU A 428 -21.79 -5.63 5.14
CA GLU A 428 -22.98 -6.50 5.11
C GLU A 428 -23.50 -6.89 6.50
N GLU A 429 -22.63 -7.00 7.51
CA GLU A 429 -23.04 -7.23 8.90
C GLU A 429 -23.61 -5.96 9.55
N ARG A 430 -23.03 -4.79 9.25
CA ARG A 430 -23.29 -3.53 9.98
C ARG A 430 -23.62 -2.35 9.04
N PRO A 431 -24.64 -2.45 8.16
CA PRO A 431 -24.90 -1.46 7.12
C PRO A 431 -25.35 -0.08 7.63
N ASP A 432 -25.89 0.03 8.84
CA ASP A 432 -26.27 1.30 9.46
C ASP A 432 -25.09 2.03 10.13
N GLU A 433 -24.08 1.28 10.60
CA GLU A 433 -22.86 1.78 11.25
C GLU A 433 -21.78 2.10 10.19
N ILE A 434 -21.52 1.17 9.27
CA ILE A 434 -20.38 1.17 8.35
C ILE A 434 -20.82 1.69 6.98
N ARG A 435 -20.82 3.02 6.83
CA ARG A 435 -21.20 3.72 5.58
C ARG A 435 -20.03 3.86 4.60
N ASP A 436 -18.87 4.19 5.15
CA ASP A 436 -17.58 4.09 4.45
C ASP A 436 -17.03 2.68 4.69
N ILE A 437 -16.64 2.01 3.62
CA ILE A 437 -16.11 0.64 3.67
C ILE A 437 -14.69 0.60 4.25
N ASP A 438 -13.95 1.72 4.20
CA ASP A 438 -12.65 1.85 4.83
C ASP A 438 -12.75 2.03 6.36
N LEU A 439 -13.97 2.20 6.88
CA LEU A 439 -14.28 2.11 8.31
C LEU A 439 -14.84 0.72 8.70
N GLY A 440 -14.59 -0.30 7.89
CA GLY A 440 -14.91 -1.69 8.20
C GLY A 440 -14.29 -2.17 9.52
N TYR A 441 -15.06 -2.90 10.34
CA TYR A 441 -14.58 -3.57 11.55
C TYR A 441 -15.42 -4.80 11.92
N PHE A 442 -14.88 -5.66 12.79
CA PHE A 442 -15.62 -6.68 13.52
C PHE A 442 -15.34 -6.59 15.02
N THR A 443 -16.37 -6.66 15.86
CA THR A 443 -16.25 -6.86 17.32
C THR A 443 -16.31 -8.36 17.66
N PRO A 444 -15.92 -8.80 18.87
CA PRO A 444 -15.78 -10.24 19.21
C PRO A 444 -17.08 -11.06 19.15
N ASP A 445 -18.24 -10.42 19.12
CA ASP A 445 -19.56 -11.01 18.88
C ASP A 445 -19.85 -11.31 17.40
N SER A 446 -19.08 -10.77 16.46
CA SER A 446 -19.21 -11.04 15.04
C SER A 446 -18.83 -12.48 14.70
N ARG A 447 -19.70 -13.15 13.94
CA ARG A 447 -19.40 -14.47 13.33
C ARG A 447 -18.17 -14.46 12.42
N HIS A 448 -17.78 -13.30 11.89
CA HIS A 448 -16.67 -13.13 10.95
C HIS A 448 -15.35 -12.73 11.65
N TYR A 449 -15.37 -12.47 12.96
CA TYR A 449 -14.22 -12.01 13.74
C TYR A 449 -13.01 -12.97 13.63
N LYS A 450 -13.23 -14.26 13.92
CA LYS A 450 -12.19 -15.32 13.86
C LYS A 450 -11.69 -15.52 12.42
N ASP A 451 -12.60 -15.53 11.44
CA ASP A 451 -12.26 -15.67 10.03
C ASP A 451 -11.43 -14.50 9.49
N TYR A 452 -11.68 -13.28 9.95
CA TYR A 452 -10.86 -12.13 9.56
C TYR A 452 -9.48 -12.17 10.20
N LEU A 453 -9.36 -12.56 11.47
CA LEU A 453 -8.07 -12.78 12.12
C LEU A 453 -7.24 -13.85 11.38
N ASN A 454 -7.86 -14.95 10.97
CA ASN A 454 -7.23 -15.96 10.11
C ASN A 454 -6.79 -15.40 8.74
N ALA A 455 -7.62 -14.58 8.11
CA ALA A 455 -7.28 -13.97 6.82
C ALA A 455 -6.12 -12.96 6.95
N VAL A 456 -6.09 -12.16 8.02
CA VAL A 456 -4.96 -11.28 8.35
C VAL A 456 -3.70 -12.09 8.59
N ALA A 457 -3.77 -13.17 9.37
CA ALA A 457 -2.67 -14.08 9.64
C ALA A 457 -2.13 -14.75 8.36
N ALA A 458 -3.01 -15.28 7.51
CA ALA A 458 -2.66 -15.85 6.21
C ALA A 458 -2.02 -14.80 5.27
N GLY A 459 -2.56 -13.58 5.24
CA GLY A 459 -1.98 -12.46 4.48
C GLY A 459 -0.59 -12.06 4.97
N GLY A 460 -0.36 -12.08 6.28
CA GLY A 460 0.96 -11.88 6.89
C GLY A 460 1.93 -13.02 6.60
N ASN A 461 1.50 -14.28 6.71
CA ASN A 461 2.28 -15.46 6.36
C ASN A 461 2.72 -15.43 4.88
N TYR A 462 1.82 -15.07 3.96
CA TYR A 462 2.18 -14.84 2.56
C TYR A 462 3.26 -13.75 2.43
N ALA A 463 3.13 -12.63 3.14
CA ALA A 463 4.10 -11.53 3.04
C ALA A 463 5.49 -11.96 3.54
N ILE A 464 5.57 -12.68 4.66
CA ILE A 464 6.80 -13.27 5.20
C ILE A 464 7.41 -14.25 4.17
N LEU A 465 6.60 -15.13 3.58
CA LEU A 465 7.04 -16.07 2.54
C LEU A 465 7.54 -15.36 1.29
N ASN A 466 6.84 -14.32 0.80
CA ASN A 466 7.23 -13.55 -0.37
C ASN A 466 8.63 -12.93 -0.16
N ARG A 467 8.84 -12.34 1.02
CA ARG A 467 10.12 -11.73 1.42
C ARG A 467 11.24 -12.77 1.59
N LEU A 468 10.96 -13.90 2.24
CA LEU A 468 11.87 -15.04 2.37
C LEU A 468 12.37 -15.51 1.00
N ILE A 469 11.45 -15.85 0.09
CA ILE A 469 11.76 -16.39 -1.24
C ILE A 469 12.61 -15.41 -2.06
N ILE A 470 12.32 -14.11 -1.97
CA ILE A 470 13.10 -13.05 -2.63
C ILE A 470 14.48 -12.90 -1.98
N PHE A 471 14.55 -12.89 -0.65
CA PHE A 471 15.81 -12.74 0.07
C PHE A 471 16.81 -13.85 -0.25
N GLU A 472 16.36 -15.11 -0.36
CA GLU A 472 17.24 -16.22 -0.74
C GLU A 472 17.83 -16.04 -2.15
N GLN A 473 17.07 -15.46 -3.08
CA GLN A 473 17.57 -15.12 -4.43
C GLN A 473 18.51 -13.91 -4.42
N VAL A 474 18.27 -12.94 -3.55
CA VAL A 474 19.13 -11.76 -3.34
C VAL A 474 20.45 -12.15 -2.68
N ALA A 475 20.44 -13.05 -1.70
CA ALA A 475 21.64 -13.58 -1.06
C ALA A 475 22.50 -14.42 -2.03
N GLU A 476 21.88 -15.23 -2.89
CA GLU A 476 22.62 -15.98 -3.92
C GLU A 476 23.21 -15.04 -5.00
N ALA A 477 22.52 -13.95 -5.36
CA ALA A 477 23.05 -12.90 -6.22
C ALA A 477 24.21 -12.13 -5.56
N PHE A 478 24.08 -11.79 -4.27
CA PHE A 478 25.13 -11.13 -3.51
C PHE A 478 26.41 -11.98 -3.44
N ARG A 479 26.28 -13.25 -3.01
CA ARG A 479 27.38 -14.21 -2.92
C ARG A 479 28.12 -14.41 -4.23
N LYS A 480 27.40 -14.40 -5.37
CA LYS A 480 28.02 -14.54 -6.70
C LYS A 480 28.86 -13.33 -7.12
N VAL A 481 28.49 -12.11 -6.70
CA VAL A 481 29.13 -10.85 -7.14
C VAL A 481 30.20 -10.35 -6.16
N PHE A 482 29.98 -10.56 -4.87
CA PHE A 482 30.85 -10.10 -3.78
C PHE A 482 31.66 -11.22 -3.13
N GLY A 483 31.30 -12.49 -3.33
CA GLY A 483 32.05 -13.65 -2.83
C GLY A 483 31.72 -14.10 -1.40
N ASP A 484 30.82 -13.39 -0.70
CA ASP A 484 30.51 -13.55 0.72
C ASP A 484 28.99 -13.66 0.98
N ASP A 485 28.60 -14.02 2.19
CA ASP A 485 27.20 -14.24 2.60
C ASP A 485 26.47 -12.97 3.08
N LEU A 486 25.13 -13.03 3.05
CA LEU A 486 24.24 -12.08 3.74
C LEU A 486 23.68 -12.69 5.02
N GLU A 487 23.98 -12.08 6.16
CA GLU A 487 23.37 -12.38 7.46
C GLU A 487 22.10 -11.54 7.65
N LEU A 488 20.97 -12.17 8.02
CA LEU A 488 19.74 -11.44 8.32
C LEU A 488 19.95 -10.52 9.53
N ILE A 489 19.52 -9.26 9.41
CA ILE A 489 19.35 -8.39 10.58
C ILE A 489 17.93 -8.55 11.12
N TYR A 490 16.91 -8.25 10.31
CA TYR A 490 15.52 -8.39 10.71
C TYR A 490 14.55 -8.49 9.52
N GLU A 491 13.38 -9.03 9.77
CA GLU A 491 12.27 -9.17 8.82
C GLU A 491 11.01 -8.75 9.57
N ILE A 492 10.31 -7.69 9.14
CA ILE A 492 9.25 -7.04 9.96
C ILE A 492 8.07 -6.58 9.11
N SER A 493 6.85 -6.70 9.66
CA SER A 493 5.63 -6.23 9.01
C SER A 493 5.19 -4.83 9.50
N HIS A 494 4.62 -4.02 8.60
CA HIS A 494 4.19 -2.64 8.90
C HIS A 494 2.71 -2.29 8.57
N ASN A 495 1.94 -3.28 8.10
CA ASN A 495 0.50 -3.18 7.78
C ASN A 495 -0.15 -4.46 8.32
N LEU A 496 -0.50 -4.49 9.61
CA LEU A 496 -0.87 -5.70 10.33
C LEU A 496 -1.56 -5.37 11.67
N VAL A 497 -2.45 -6.25 12.14
CA VAL A 497 -3.00 -6.23 13.51
C VAL A 497 -2.53 -7.46 14.28
N GLN A 498 -2.17 -7.29 15.55
CA GLN A 498 -1.63 -8.36 16.41
C GLN A 498 -2.13 -8.24 17.85
N LYS A 499 -2.32 -9.39 18.52
CA LYS A 499 -2.53 -9.44 19.97
C LYS A 499 -1.19 -9.23 20.67
N GLU A 500 -1.09 -8.18 21.46
CA GLU A 500 0.11 -7.79 22.20
C GLU A 500 -0.27 -7.47 23.66
N TRP A 501 0.73 -7.33 24.53
CA TRP A 501 0.53 -6.91 25.92
C TRP A 501 1.02 -5.48 26.10
N ASN A 502 0.26 -4.68 26.84
CA ASN A 502 0.61 -3.31 27.21
C ASN A 502 0.43 -3.11 28.72
N PRO A 503 1.41 -2.52 29.44
CA PRO A 503 1.32 -2.38 30.89
C PRO A 503 0.17 -1.50 31.38
N ASN A 504 -0.34 -0.59 30.55
CA ASN A 504 -1.42 0.33 30.91
C ASN A 504 -2.82 -0.24 30.59
N PHE A 505 -2.91 -1.22 29.68
CA PHE A 505 -4.17 -1.68 29.09
C PHE A 505 -4.41 -3.21 29.17
N GLY A 506 -3.41 -3.99 29.60
CA GLY A 506 -3.50 -5.45 29.63
C GLY A 506 -3.25 -6.08 28.26
N GLU A 507 -4.06 -7.07 27.88
CA GLU A 507 -4.03 -7.60 26.51
C GLU A 507 -4.77 -6.67 25.55
N VAL A 508 -4.15 -6.38 24.40
CA VAL A 508 -4.67 -5.46 23.40
C VAL A 508 -4.44 -5.95 21.97
N TRP A 509 -5.28 -5.50 21.03
CA TRP A 509 -5.00 -5.59 19.60
C TRP A 509 -4.34 -4.31 19.11
N VAL A 510 -3.07 -4.40 18.72
CA VAL A 510 -2.35 -3.27 18.12
C VAL A 510 -2.44 -3.39 16.61
N HIS A 511 -3.25 -2.51 16.01
CA HIS A 511 -3.35 -2.30 14.57
C HIS A 511 -2.24 -1.34 14.16
N ARG A 512 -1.51 -1.64 13.09
CA ARG A 512 -0.46 -0.76 12.55
C ARG A 512 -0.62 -0.62 11.05
N LYS A 513 -0.60 0.62 10.56
CA LYS A 513 -0.71 0.98 9.13
C LYS A 513 0.34 2.01 8.76
N GLY A 514 1.31 1.58 7.94
CA GLY A 514 2.54 2.35 7.76
C GLY A 514 3.26 2.60 9.08
N ALA A 515 3.23 1.64 10.00
CA ALA A 515 3.88 1.74 11.31
C ALA A 515 4.45 0.37 11.71
N THR A 516 5.61 0.35 12.35
CA THR A 516 6.31 -0.87 12.76
C THR A 516 6.22 -1.11 14.27
N ARG A 517 6.37 -2.37 14.68
CA ARG A 517 6.52 -2.74 16.09
C ARG A 517 7.90 -2.32 16.62
N ALA A 518 8.00 -2.02 17.90
CA ALA A 518 9.22 -1.57 18.57
C ALA A 518 9.31 -2.11 20.01
N PHE A 519 9.60 -3.40 20.19
CA PHE A 519 9.80 -3.97 21.53
C PHE A 519 11.24 -3.80 22.03
N PRO A 520 11.46 -3.18 23.21
CA PRO A 520 12.79 -2.98 23.80
C PRO A 520 13.33 -4.23 24.51
N ALA A 521 14.57 -4.16 24.95
CA ALA A 521 15.19 -5.16 25.82
C ALA A 521 14.32 -5.46 27.06
N GLY A 522 14.25 -6.73 27.45
CA GLY A 522 13.42 -7.21 28.57
C GLY A 522 11.91 -7.30 28.29
N HIS A 523 11.43 -6.89 27.11
CA HIS A 523 10.00 -6.97 26.80
C HIS A 523 9.52 -8.44 26.73
N PRO A 524 8.39 -8.83 27.36
CA PRO A 524 8.00 -10.24 27.52
C PRO A 524 7.91 -11.06 26.22
N PHE A 525 7.52 -10.44 25.10
CA PHE A 525 7.44 -11.09 23.79
C PHE A 525 8.81 -11.45 23.16
N LEU A 526 9.93 -10.96 23.72
CA LEU A 526 11.28 -11.28 23.24
C LEU A 526 11.96 -12.39 24.05
N LYS A 527 11.32 -12.90 25.10
CA LYS A 527 11.89 -13.94 25.97
C LYS A 527 12.20 -15.23 25.19
N GLY A 528 13.43 -15.73 25.34
CA GLY A 528 13.95 -16.88 24.61
C GLY A 528 14.40 -16.58 23.16
N SER A 529 14.29 -15.34 22.69
CA SER A 529 14.83 -14.91 21.40
C SER A 529 16.21 -14.28 21.55
N VAL A 530 16.96 -14.18 20.45
CA VAL A 530 18.26 -13.48 20.39
C VAL A 530 18.15 -11.96 20.70
N TRP A 531 16.93 -11.43 20.83
CA TRP A 531 16.64 -10.03 21.11
C TRP A 531 16.25 -9.77 22.58
N GLU A 532 16.16 -10.78 23.45
CA GLU A 532 15.69 -10.64 24.85
C GLU A 532 16.44 -9.54 25.61
N THR A 533 17.76 -9.45 25.43
CA THR A 533 18.64 -8.49 26.14
C THR A 533 18.94 -7.20 25.37
N THR A 534 18.48 -7.06 24.12
CA THR A 534 18.89 -5.97 23.22
C THR A 534 17.73 -5.20 22.58
N GLY A 535 16.50 -5.73 22.62
CA GLY A 535 15.40 -5.22 21.83
C GLY A 535 15.54 -5.61 20.36
N HIS A 536 14.42 -5.84 19.67
CA HIS A 536 14.50 -6.26 18.27
C HIS A 536 14.85 -5.07 17.35
N PRO A 537 15.61 -5.25 16.26
CA PRO A 537 15.85 -4.18 15.31
C PRO A 537 14.54 -3.65 14.73
N VAL A 538 14.50 -2.35 14.41
CA VAL A 538 13.41 -1.74 13.64
C VAL A 538 13.97 -1.12 12.38
N LEU A 539 13.30 -1.35 11.26
CA LEU A 539 13.80 -1.02 9.93
C LEU A 539 13.02 0.17 9.37
N ILE A 540 13.71 1.30 9.17
CA ILE A 540 13.13 2.55 8.68
C ILE A 540 13.78 2.91 7.33
N PRO A 541 13.18 2.53 6.18
CA PRO A 541 13.65 2.96 4.87
C PRO A 541 13.42 4.46 4.64
N GLY A 542 14.42 5.11 4.07
CA GLY A 542 14.31 6.48 3.55
C GLY A 542 13.63 6.52 2.19
N SER A 543 14.21 7.30 1.29
CA SER A 543 13.99 7.21 -0.15
C SER A 543 15.24 6.66 -0.82
N ASN A 544 15.19 6.36 -2.12
CA ASN A 544 16.34 5.84 -2.88
C ASN A 544 17.47 6.87 -3.14
N LYS A 545 17.44 8.05 -2.50
CA LYS A 545 18.55 9.03 -2.38
C LYS A 545 18.46 9.76 -1.02
N ASP A 546 18.19 9.01 0.04
CA ASP A 546 18.14 9.46 1.43
C ASP A 546 18.53 8.28 2.35
N TYR A 547 18.87 8.55 3.60
CA TYR A 547 19.29 7.48 4.53
C TYR A 547 18.14 6.54 4.89
N SER A 548 18.46 5.24 4.91
CA SER A 548 17.68 4.24 5.64
C SER A 548 18.33 3.98 7.00
N TYR A 549 17.55 3.54 7.99
CA TYR A 549 18.02 3.37 9.36
C TYR A 549 17.65 2.00 9.91
N ILE A 550 18.51 1.50 10.80
CA ILE A 550 18.19 0.41 11.72
C ILE A 550 18.20 1.02 13.12
N LEU A 551 17.06 0.91 13.82
CA LEU A 551 16.85 1.48 15.15
C LEU A 551 16.76 0.37 16.21
N ARG A 552 17.07 0.70 17.47
CA ARG A 552 16.86 -0.17 18.64
C ARG A 552 15.84 0.45 19.59
N PRO A 553 14.69 -0.21 19.85
CA PRO A 553 13.68 0.31 20.75
C PRO A 553 14.20 0.44 22.19
N LEU A 554 13.84 1.55 22.82
CA LEU A 554 14.16 1.89 24.20
C LEU A 554 12.92 1.70 25.10
N PRO A 555 13.05 1.67 26.44
CA PRO A 555 11.91 1.41 27.34
C PRO A 555 10.71 2.33 27.12
N ASP A 556 10.95 3.60 26.79
CA ASP A 556 9.92 4.61 26.55
C ASP A 556 9.10 4.38 25.26
N ALA A 557 9.47 3.37 24.43
CA ALA A 557 8.62 2.84 23.37
C ALA A 557 7.21 2.44 23.85
N VAL A 558 7.04 2.17 25.16
CA VAL A 558 5.71 1.97 25.77
C VAL A 558 4.75 3.15 25.53
N ASN A 559 5.27 4.38 25.39
CA ASN A 559 4.46 5.59 25.20
C ASN A 559 3.70 5.60 23.86
N SER A 560 4.24 4.94 22.83
CA SER A 560 3.61 4.73 21.53
C SER A 560 2.96 3.34 21.40
N GLY A 561 2.80 2.60 22.52
CA GLY A 561 2.34 1.21 22.49
C GLY A 561 3.29 0.31 21.69
N TYR A 562 4.60 0.47 21.90
CA TYR A 562 5.66 -0.25 21.20
C TYR A 562 5.54 -0.13 19.68
N THR A 563 5.41 1.11 19.18
CA THR A 563 5.22 1.41 17.76
C THR A 563 6.08 2.59 17.30
N VAL A 564 6.67 2.51 16.13
CA VAL A 564 7.29 3.65 15.43
C VAL A 564 6.87 3.68 13.96
N ASN A 565 7.39 4.62 13.16
CA ASN A 565 7.12 4.75 11.73
C ASN A 565 7.51 3.50 10.90
N HIS A 566 7.17 3.48 9.60
CA HIS A 566 7.60 2.41 8.67
C HIS A 566 8.59 2.86 7.59
N GLY A 567 8.97 4.14 7.59
CA GLY A 567 9.84 4.74 6.61
C GLY A 567 9.78 6.26 6.72
N ALA A 568 10.13 6.98 5.65
CA ALA A 568 10.04 8.44 5.60
C ALA A 568 8.60 8.99 5.42
N GLY A 569 7.71 8.25 4.74
CA GLY A 569 6.36 8.72 4.39
C GLY A 569 6.34 9.73 3.22
N ARG A 570 5.24 9.74 2.46
CA ARG A 570 5.12 10.59 1.26
C ARG A 570 4.72 12.02 1.62
N ARG A 571 5.26 12.98 0.87
CA ARG A 571 4.89 14.41 0.89
C ARG A 571 4.44 14.94 -0.47
N MET A 572 4.51 14.12 -1.52
CA MET A 572 4.18 14.48 -2.90
C MET A 572 3.40 13.35 -3.56
N SER A 573 2.33 13.70 -4.29
CA SER A 573 1.56 12.72 -5.06
C SER A 573 2.36 12.21 -6.27
N ARG A 574 2.10 10.98 -6.73
CA ARG A 574 2.82 10.39 -7.87
C ARG A 574 2.73 11.24 -9.14
N GLY A 575 1.55 11.77 -9.44
CA GLY A 575 1.32 12.63 -10.62
C GLY A 575 1.87 14.05 -10.47
N GLU A 576 2.01 14.56 -9.24
CA GLU A 576 2.71 15.81 -9.00
C GLU A 576 4.21 15.68 -9.26
N ALA A 577 4.85 14.62 -8.77
CA ALA A 577 6.25 14.33 -9.03
C ALA A 577 6.53 14.21 -10.55
N MET A 578 5.66 13.51 -11.29
CA MET A 578 5.71 13.42 -12.75
C MET A 578 5.49 14.76 -13.48
N ARG A 579 4.89 15.77 -12.83
CA ARG A 579 4.71 17.13 -13.36
C ARG A 579 5.83 18.09 -13.00
N THR A 580 6.43 17.97 -11.83
CA THR A 580 7.32 18.98 -11.24
C THR A 580 8.80 18.60 -11.30
N LEU A 581 9.12 17.31 -11.29
CA LEU A 581 10.50 16.83 -11.31
C LEU A 581 11.01 16.69 -12.75
N SER A 582 12.24 17.16 -12.99
CA SER A 582 12.93 16.95 -14.26
C SER A 582 13.61 15.57 -14.25
N GLN A 583 13.18 14.68 -15.13
CA GLN A 583 13.80 13.34 -15.29
C GLN A 583 15.31 13.42 -15.41
N ARG A 584 15.82 14.33 -16.25
CA ARG A 584 17.27 14.50 -16.42
C ARG A 584 17.93 14.99 -15.13
N ALA A 585 17.31 15.92 -14.40
CA ALA A 585 17.91 16.41 -13.15
C ALA A 585 17.98 15.30 -12.10
N MET A 586 16.94 14.45 -11.99
CA MET A 586 16.97 13.30 -11.09
C MET A 586 17.99 12.24 -11.53
N ASP A 587 18.03 11.87 -12.82
CA ASP A 587 19.01 10.91 -13.34
C ASP A 587 20.46 11.44 -13.16
N ASP A 588 20.72 12.72 -13.46
CA ASP A 588 22.03 13.39 -13.26
C ASP A 588 22.38 13.51 -11.74
N GLU A 589 21.42 13.82 -10.86
CA GLU A 589 21.63 13.91 -9.40
C GLU A 589 21.94 12.56 -8.73
N TYR A 590 21.27 11.49 -9.15
CA TYR A 590 21.50 10.15 -8.60
C TYR A 590 22.84 9.59 -9.07
N ALA A 591 23.20 9.83 -10.34
CA ALA A 591 24.53 9.53 -10.86
C ALA A 591 25.63 10.30 -10.10
N ALA A 592 25.43 11.60 -9.81
CA ALA A 592 26.35 12.40 -9.02
C ALA A 592 26.48 11.93 -7.56
N ALA A 593 25.41 11.37 -6.98
CA ALA A 593 25.42 10.71 -5.68
C ALA A 593 25.99 9.27 -5.70
N GLY A 594 26.40 8.76 -6.87
CA GLY A 594 26.96 7.41 -7.05
C GLY A 594 25.91 6.27 -7.02
N ILE A 595 24.63 6.61 -7.06
CA ILE A 595 23.50 5.68 -6.87
C ILE A 595 23.08 5.07 -8.21
N LEU A 596 23.18 3.75 -8.35
CA LEU A 596 22.68 3.06 -9.54
C LEU A 596 21.21 2.64 -9.37
N VAL A 597 20.30 3.33 -10.04
CA VAL A 597 18.89 2.89 -10.11
C VAL A 597 18.70 1.89 -11.27
N ASN A 598 18.03 0.77 -11.01
CA ASN A 598 17.78 -0.32 -11.96
C ASN A 598 19.07 -0.81 -12.66
N THR A 599 19.09 -0.91 -14.00
CA THR A 599 20.30 -1.29 -14.77
C THR A 599 20.70 -0.26 -15.84
N ASP A 600 20.08 0.91 -15.80
CA ASP A 600 20.27 2.03 -16.73
C ASP A 600 20.37 3.41 -16.05
N GLY A 601 20.29 3.48 -14.71
CA GLY A 601 20.38 4.72 -13.93
C GLY A 601 19.08 5.54 -13.90
N HIS A 602 18.03 5.08 -14.56
CA HIS A 602 16.80 5.85 -14.77
C HIS A 602 15.90 5.82 -13.53
N VAL A 603 15.69 6.98 -12.91
CA VAL A 603 14.98 7.16 -11.65
C VAL A 603 13.47 7.26 -11.91
N PRO A 604 12.61 6.39 -11.33
CA PRO A 604 11.16 6.59 -11.39
C PRO A 604 10.79 7.85 -10.59
N LEU A 605 10.35 8.91 -11.29
CA LEU A 605 10.10 10.22 -10.68
C LEU A 605 9.11 10.17 -9.52
N ASP A 606 8.09 9.32 -9.62
CA ASP A 606 7.03 9.16 -8.63
C ASP A 606 7.49 8.42 -7.37
N GLU A 607 8.71 7.88 -7.36
CA GLU A 607 9.34 7.16 -6.25
C GLU A 607 10.73 7.76 -5.91
N ALA A 608 11.05 8.95 -6.42
CA ALA A 608 12.29 9.69 -6.20
C ALA A 608 12.29 10.47 -4.87
N ALA A 609 13.46 10.86 -4.38
CA ALA A 609 13.65 11.46 -3.05
C ALA A 609 12.76 12.68 -2.73
N PRO A 610 12.51 13.64 -3.64
CA PRO A 610 11.60 14.77 -3.37
C PRO A 610 10.15 14.35 -3.06
N CYS A 611 9.76 13.11 -3.35
CA CYS A 611 8.42 12.59 -3.03
C CYS A 611 8.20 12.30 -1.54
N TYR A 612 9.27 12.26 -0.74
CA TYR A 612 9.27 11.81 0.64
C TYR A 612 9.64 12.93 1.61
N LYS A 613 9.23 12.79 2.88
CA LYS A 613 9.76 13.63 3.98
C LYS A 613 11.26 13.35 4.16
N PRO A 614 12.06 14.27 4.74
CA PRO A 614 13.46 13.98 5.08
C PRO A 614 13.53 12.84 6.11
N SER A 615 14.23 11.76 5.78
CA SER A 615 14.36 10.57 6.64
C SER A 615 14.88 10.92 8.05
N ALA A 616 15.87 11.81 8.11
CA ALA A 616 16.50 12.28 9.34
C ALA A 616 15.52 13.04 10.25
N GLU A 617 14.63 13.87 9.70
CA GLU A 617 13.61 14.60 10.49
C GLU A 617 12.56 13.63 11.06
N VAL A 618 12.19 12.62 10.28
CA VAL A 618 11.25 11.59 10.70
C VAL A 618 11.85 10.72 11.81
N VAL A 619 13.12 10.32 11.70
CA VAL A 619 13.82 9.56 12.75
C VAL A 619 14.13 10.42 13.97
N GLN A 620 14.44 11.72 13.80
CA GLN A 620 14.66 12.66 14.90
C GLN A 620 13.47 12.67 15.88
N ALA A 621 12.23 12.71 15.39
CA ALA A 621 11.04 12.65 16.25
C ALA A 621 10.90 11.34 17.04
N VAL A 622 11.47 10.23 16.56
CA VAL A 622 11.49 8.94 17.28
C VAL A 622 12.54 8.94 18.39
N VAL A 623 13.70 9.54 18.12
CA VAL A 623 14.83 9.64 19.06
C VAL A 623 14.56 10.68 20.16
N GLU A 624 14.00 11.84 19.81
CA GLU A 624 13.60 12.89 20.76
C GLU A 624 12.47 12.44 21.71
N ALA A 625 11.61 11.53 21.24
CA ALA A 625 10.59 10.87 22.05
C ALA A 625 11.09 9.66 22.85
N GLY A 626 12.39 9.36 22.81
CA GLY A 626 12.99 8.24 23.52
C GLY A 626 12.47 6.87 23.11
N LEU A 627 11.78 6.73 21.97
CA LEU A 627 11.17 5.46 21.56
C LEU A 627 12.22 4.47 21.05
N ALA A 628 13.25 4.96 20.35
CA ALA A 628 14.34 4.16 19.82
C ALA A 628 15.61 4.99 19.59
N GLU A 629 16.78 4.35 19.67
CA GLU A 629 18.07 4.92 19.25
C GLU A 629 18.49 4.42 17.86
N ILE A 630 19.43 5.10 17.21
CA ILE A 630 19.95 4.72 15.89
C ILE A 630 21.11 3.72 16.06
N GLU A 631 20.93 2.49 15.60
CA GLU A 631 22.00 1.49 15.57
C GLU A 631 22.85 1.63 14.30
N HIS A 632 22.22 1.83 13.13
CA HIS A 632 22.89 2.05 11.85
C HIS A 632 22.19 3.15 11.04
N GLN A 633 22.99 3.99 10.38
CA GLN A 633 22.60 4.78 9.22
C GLN A 633 23.11 4.06 7.97
N LEU A 634 22.28 3.99 6.93
CA LEU A 634 22.51 3.22 5.70
C LEU A 634 22.30 4.12 4.47
N TRP A 635 23.36 4.38 3.70
CA TRP A 635 23.29 5.16 2.47
C TRP A 635 23.06 4.28 1.23
N PRO A 636 22.10 4.58 0.34
CA PRO A 636 21.87 3.81 -0.89
C PRO A 636 23.05 3.85 -1.86
N LEU A 637 23.44 2.68 -2.37
CA LEU A 637 24.46 2.52 -3.41
C LEU A 637 23.85 2.07 -4.75
N ALA A 638 22.87 1.16 -4.71
CA ALA A 638 22.13 0.70 -5.88
C ALA A 638 20.70 0.31 -5.51
N SER A 639 19.70 0.78 -6.26
CA SER A 639 18.27 0.65 -5.94
C SER A 639 17.48 0.06 -7.12
N LEU A 640 16.95 -1.14 -6.95
CA LEU A 640 16.06 -1.81 -7.89
C LEU A 640 14.62 -1.45 -7.57
N LYS A 641 13.88 -0.88 -8.53
CA LYS A 641 12.45 -0.56 -8.42
C LYS A 641 11.64 -1.43 -9.38
N GLY A 642 10.34 -1.60 -9.12
CA GLY A 642 9.47 -2.46 -9.91
C GLY A 642 9.22 -2.00 -11.35
N VAL A 643 10.08 -2.42 -12.30
CA VAL A 643 10.01 -2.04 -13.73
C VAL A 643 9.77 -3.23 -14.67
N ASP A 644 8.97 -3.04 -15.72
CA ASP A 644 8.70 -4.05 -16.76
C ASP A 644 9.88 -4.21 -17.75
N GLU A 645 10.74 -5.18 -17.43
CA GLU A 645 11.87 -5.68 -18.23
C GLU A 645 11.56 -5.89 -19.73
N ARG A 646 10.32 -6.26 -20.10
CA ARG A 646 9.96 -6.60 -21.48
C ARG A 646 10.14 -5.39 -22.41
N LYS A 647 10.03 -4.17 -21.88
CA LYS A 647 10.30 -2.92 -22.59
C LYS A 647 11.78 -2.66 -22.82
N MET A 648 12.67 -2.96 -21.87
CA MET A 648 14.13 -2.87 -22.09
C MET A 648 14.59 -3.78 -23.21
N LYS A 649 14.13 -5.04 -23.22
CA LYS A 649 14.45 -6.02 -24.27
C LYS A 649 13.94 -5.57 -25.65
N ARG A 650 12.82 -4.84 -25.74
CA ARG A 650 12.34 -4.19 -26.98
C ARG A 650 13.14 -2.94 -27.38
N ARG A 651 13.47 -2.02 -26.45
CA ARG A 651 14.30 -0.83 -26.72
C ARG A 651 15.70 -1.24 -27.24
N LYS A 652 16.35 -2.23 -26.59
CA LYS A 652 17.66 -2.76 -27.03
C LYS A 652 17.59 -3.44 -28.40
N ARG A 653 16.52 -4.19 -28.73
CA ARG A 653 16.30 -4.72 -30.09
C ARG A 653 16.11 -3.63 -31.14
N GLY A 654 15.33 -2.59 -30.86
CA GLY A 654 15.11 -1.45 -31.76
C GLY A 654 16.41 -0.69 -32.09
N ALA A 655 17.23 -0.40 -31.08
CA ALA A 655 18.53 0.25 -31.28
C ALA A 655 19.51 -0.60 -32.12
N ARG A 656 19.54 -1.92 -31.89
CA ARG A 656 20.38 -2.85 -32.66
C ARG A 656 19.88 -3.01 -34.10
N SER A 657 18.57 -2.84 -34.33
CA SER A 657 17.99 -2.80 -35.68
C SER A 657 18.41 -1.56 -36.46
N LYS A 658 18.47 -0.38 -35.82
CA LYS A 658 18.86 0.88 -36.49
C LYS A 658 20.32 0.87 -36.96
N ARG A 659 21.27 0.46 -36.11
CA ARG A 659 22.68 0.36 -36.50
C ARG A 659 22.89 -0.57 -37.70
N LYS A 660 22.18 -1.71 -37.75
CA LYS A 660 22.21 -2.63 -38.90
C LYS A 660 21.59 -2.08 -40.20
N THR A 661 20.80 -1.02 -40.14
CA THR A 661 20.34 -0.29 -41.34
C THR A 661 21.23 0.90 -41.69
N GLU A 662 22.04 1.39 -40.75
CA GLU A 662 22.99 2.49 -40.98
C GLU A 662 24.34 1.98 -41.56
N GLU A 663 24.69 0.70 -41.34
CA GLU A 663 25.85 0.03 -41.96
C GLU A 663 25.60 -0.48 -43.40
N HIS A 664 24.47 -0.13 -44.02
CA HIS A 664 24.02 -0.67 -45.31
C HIS A 664 23.54 0.39 -46.33
N TYR A 665 23.90 1.66 -46.13
CA TYR A 665 23.68 2.79 -47.05
C TYR A 665 24.99 3.52 -47.36
#